data_AF-A0A3E2CJV0-F1
#
_entry.id   AF-A0A3E2CJV0-F1
#
_cell.length_a   1.000
_cell.length_b   1.000
_cell.length_c   1.000
_cell.angle_alpha   90.00
_cell.angle_beta   90.00
_cell.angle_gamma   90.00
#
_symmetry.space_group_name_H-M   'P 1'
#
loop_
_entity.id
_entity.type
_entity.pdbx_description
1 polymer ?
#
loop_
_entity_poly.entity_id
_entity_poly.type
_entity_poly.pdbx_seq_one_letter_code
_entity_poly.pdbx_strand_id
1 'polypeptide(L)'
;MINRCFAFVPGIKHLVILRSACLAISYLVNIAFVYVCVGMLSPVLRPVRSTGTSLMSSVEFTSYIIALAAIILLKYAVFYWSCTVCAEIESRIAMRLRPKMLHAMLSLRSVDIEDSHDITSLRVNEDIFAIQSFVASLVPQIIAAIPVPVVVSAALFTVNPAIAGICALAALFNVASLIFSLALSPVSWRCVSALFAYVIAGLAIVATVWLSSVKGVGLAAALLTMPLLMLSVQPLRIVGKNMHVVKHAVHGLDHVEALLKMVTDSPAPIAFSDDGSTLSLPDGSTNIALRMRCNISENNANTNEAQRLSIIAKSGELQVIPSKYHHVMREKILSGTGFNKSADILLSYSDRYDIHEDDVSPFVVSEVFDANDSASYLSLNDASSAALADIVTIVSERSHLFSTTLRENLLLAAPTATTTAMWDALRAVRIDGVVYADYDGLDMPIDRLFNNPEASYNSEDLKRRVILARAILRHTKVYVFDYSQCDISNHEAEEIVKILRRIARYANVIVLMPNDAGISATDEIATVESYRHVANDSSKNITQLNQLNESQNSQNSRNSQNVEQAQQDPNKNKHISSIASIAYTYEVRTISKFKRAIFAFISMFSTALNLVSAVCIPVAIVSAMFAVAGRPIFGFVMQQCVLVAVACMAVRALTLVTTFAGVDMHHERWHKAHISMNVGMIFAVVPLMVVLYYFDADLSYVAIASCVFIMFIIPRYLLIRSKHIANKVRIEQHEVENEVSDIELGIDEVLAFRQGEHCVNRMVTSMHKVSQQRMRLARKSGGMSALVLAISLISISVAALVVSHTIHPVPANIPAWSTVYAVMAMVLLVIMIQQVVDVVLQRIPSVMRVKSSN
;
A
#
# COMPACT_ATOMS: atom_id res chain seq x y z
N MET A 1 -13.60 8.14 -10.90
CA MET A 1 -12.29 7.81 -10.30
C MET A 1 -11.27 8.92 -10.46
N ILE A 2 -10.72 9.16 -11.66
CA ILE A 2 -9.66 10.18 -11.88
C ILE A 2 -10.08 11.58 -11.39
N ASN A 3 -11.30 12.02 -11.70
CA ASN A 3 -11.83 13.31 -11.21
C ASN A 3 -11.93 13.36 -9.68
N ARG A 4 -12.28 12.24 -9.02
CA ARG A 4 -12.32 12.15 -7.56
C ARG A 4 -10.90 12.29 -6.97
N CYS A 5 -9.91 11.56 -7.50
CA CYS A 5 -8.51 11.71 -7.06
C CYS A 5 -7.98 13.14 -7.24
N PHE A 6 -8.34 13.83 -8.34
CA PHE A 6 -7.93 15.22 -8.57
C PHE A 6 -8.62 16.22 -7.65
N ALA A 7 -9.84 15.93 -7.20
CA ALA A 7 -10.52 16.74 -6.19
C ALA A 7 -9.79 16.67 -4.84
N PHE A 8 -9.34 15.49 -4.42
CA PHE A 8 -8.62 15.32 -3.15
C PHE A 8 -7.24 16.00 -3.13
N VAL A 9 -6.57 16.08 -4.30
CA VAL A 9 -5.22 16.62 -4.42
C VAL A 9 -5.12 17.69 -5.52
N PRO A 10 -5.46 18.97 -5.21
CA PRO A 10 -5.51 20.02 -6.23
C PRO A 10 -4.12 20.34 -6.81
N GLY A 11 -4.05 20.66 -8.10
CA GLY A 11 -2.80 21.02 -8.79
C GLY A 11 -1.99 19.84 -9.36
N ILE A 12 -2.38 18.59 -9.09
CA ILE A 12 -1.70 17.40 -9.67
C ILE A 12 -2.09 17.17 -11.14
N LYS A 13 -3.26 17.66 -11.57
CA LYS A 13 -3.76 17.49 -12.93
C LYS A 13 -2.75 17.90 -14.00
N HIS A 14 -2.12 19.07 -13.84
CA HIS A 14 -1.13 19.58 -14.80
C HIS A 14 0.14 18.72 -14.85
N LEU A 15 0.60 18.19 -13.70
CA LEU A 15 1.76 17.30 -13.65
C LEU A 15 1.47 15.95 -14.32
N VAL A 16 0.27 15.39 -14.11
CA VAL A 16 -0.16 14.15 -14.76
C VAL A 16 -0.24 14.33 -16.28
N ILE A 17 -0.81 15.45 -16.74
CA ILE A 17 -0.85 15.80 -18.17
C ILE A 17 0.58 15.94 -18.72
N LEU A 18 1.46 16.69 -18.04
CA LEU A 18 2.85 16.87 -18.45
C LEU A 18 3.58 15.53 -18.59
N ARG A 19 3.48 14.66 -17.58
CA ARG A 19 4.08 13.32 -17.62
C ARG A 19 3.52 12.48 -18.76
N SER A 20 2.20 12.51 -18.97
CA SER A 20 1.55 11.78 -20.06
C SER A 20 2.03 12.27 -21.43
N ALA A 21 2.18 13.59 -21.61
CA ALA A 21 2.70 14.19 -22.83
C ALA A 21 4.15 13.78 -23.07
N CYS A 22 5.03 13.88 -22.06
CA CYS A 22 6.40 13.41 -22.16
C CYS A 22 6.44 11.91 -22.53
N LEU A 23 5.65 11.07 -21.88
CA LEU A 23 5.66 9.64 -22.13
C LEU A 23 5.13 9.30 -23.55
N ALA A 24 4.10 10.00 -24.02
CA ALA A 24 3.58 9.88 -25.39
C ALA A 24 4.64 10.30 -26.41
N ILE A 25 5.27 11.47 -26.24
CA ILE A 25 6.37 11.94 -27.10
C ILE A 25 7.50 10.91 -27.11
N SER A 26 7.85 10.34 -25.95
CA SER A 26 8.86 9.29 -25.87
C SER A 26 8.53 8.08 -26.75
N TYR A 27 7.27 7.65 -26.79
CA TYR A 27 6.83 6.58 -27.69
C TYR A 27 6.82 6.98 -29.17
N LEU A 28 6.37 8.20 -29.48
CA LEU A 28 6.36 8.72 -30.86
C LEU A 28 7.77 8.87 -31.43
N VAL A 29 8.75 9.23 -30.60
CA VAL A 29 10.15 9.33 -31.01
C VAL A 29 10.72 7.96 -31.44
N ASN A 30 10.23 6.85 -30.89
CA ASN A 30 10.62 5.50 -31.36
C ASN A 30 10.10 5.23 -32.78
N ILE A 31 8.92 5.76 -33.14
CA ILE A 31 8.36 5.63 -34.50
C ILE A 31 9.22 6.41 -35.49
N ALA A 32 9.56 7.66 -35.16
CA ALA A 32 10.44 8.49 -35.96
C ALA A 32 11.82 7.85 -36.14
N PHE A 33 12.37 7.27 -35.08
CA PHE A 33 13.64 6.53 -35.12
C PHE A 33 13.62 5.39 -36.14
N VAL A 34 12.60 4.53 -36.10
CA VAL A 34 12.45 3.43 -37.06
C VAL A 34 12.35 3.94 -38.50
N TYR A 35 11.60 5.03 -38.72
CA TYR A 35 11.45 5.62 -40.04
C TYR A 35 12.79 6.12 -40.62
N VAL A 36 13.58 6.80 -39.79
CA VAL A 36 14.92 7.32 -40.17
C VAL A 36 15.90 6.16 -40.42
N CYS A 37 15.92 5.12 -39.57
CA CYS A 37 16.76 3.95 -39.79
C CYS A 37 16.42 3.19 -41.08
N VAL A 38 15.13 3.00 -41.38
CA VAL A 38 14.71 2.34 -42.63
C VAL A 38 14.95 3.23 -43.85
N GLY A 39 14.77 4.55 -43.72
CA GLY A 39 15.10 5.52 -44.76
C GLY A 39 16.57 5.49 -45.15
N MET A 40 17.46 5.45 -44.15
CA MET A 40 18.91 5.29 -44.36
C MET A 40 19.26 3.97 -45.07
N LEU A 41 18.49 2.91 -44.83
CA LEU A 41 18.68 1.60 -45.48
C LEU A 41 18.00 1.51 -46.86
N SER A 42 17.16 2.48 -47.25
CA SER A 42 16.39 2.44 -48.50
C SER A 42 17.24 2.31 -49.77
N PRO A 43 18.42 2.96 -49.92
CA PRO A 43 19.26 2.82 -51.11
C PRO A 43 19.79 1.40 -51.30
N VAL A 44 20.12 0.71 -50.20
CA VAL A 44 20.59 -0.68 -50.15
C VAL A 44 19.51 -1.68 -50.59
N LEU A 45 18.23 -1.32 -50.40
CA LEU A 45 17.09 -2.21 -50.59
C LEU A 45 16.46 -2.12 -52.00
N ARG A 46 16.96 -1.24 -52.89
CA ARG A 46 16.46 -1.12 -54.27
C ARG A 46 17.14 -2.15 -55.20
N PRO A 47 16.39 -2.85 -56.08
CA PRO A 47 16.96 -3.87 -56.96
C PRO A 47 17.87 -3.27 -58.04
N VAL A 48 18.98 -3.97 -58.32
CA VAL A 48 20.11 -3.64 -59.22
C VAL A 48 19.74 -3.27 -60.67
N ARG A 49 18.48 -3.47 -61.09
CA ARG A 49 18.06 -3.33 -62.50
C ARG A 49 17.88 -1.89 -63.00
N SER A 50 18.11 -0.89 -62.15
CA SER A 50 17.94 0.54 -62.48
C SER A 50 19.09 1.37 -61.89
N THR A 51 20.32 1.17 -62.37
CA THR A 51 21.48 1.94 -61.91
C THR A 51 22.03 2.84 -63.00
N GLY A 52 21.68 4.13 -62.89
CA GLY A 52 22.49 5.23 -63.43
C GLY A 52 22.90 6.25 -62.36
N THR A 53 22.23 6.33 -61.19
CA THR A 53 22.40 7.45 -60.25
C THR A 53 22.09 7.08 -58.77
N SER A 54 22.68 6.02 -58.21
CA SER A 54 22.39 5.60 -56.82
C SER A 54 23.61 5.60 -55.88
N LEU A 55 24.32 6.73 -55.81
CA LEU A 55 25.09 7.06 -54.60
C LEU A 55 24.21 7.97 -53.75
N MET A 56 23.97 7.60 -52.48
CA MET A 56 23.44 8.55 -51.51
C MET A 56 24.47 9.69 -51.38
N SER A 57 24.03 10.93 -51.51
CA SER A 57 24.97 12.06 -51.44
C SER A 57 25.56 12.12 -50.02
N SER A 58 26.82 12.57 -49.90
CA SER A 58 27.45 12.78 -48.59
C SER A 58 26.60 13.71 -47.69
N VAL A 59 25.83 14.61 -48.31
CA VAL A 59 24.89 15.53 -47.65
C VAL A 59 23.66 14.79 -47.08
N GLU A 60 23.06 13.86 -47.83
CA GLU A 60 21.93 13.05 -47.33
C GLU A 60 22.35 12.15 -46.17
N PHE A 61 23.50 11.50 -46.27
CA PHE A 61 24.02 10.63 -45.20
C PHE A 61 24.31 11.39 -43.91
N THR A 62 24.94 12.56 -44.00
CA THR A 62 25.16 13.42 -42.83
C THR A 62 23.85 13.93 -42.23
N SER A 63 22.83 14.22 -43.05
CA SER A 63 21.49 14.60 -42.57
C SER A 63 20.81 13.51 -41.74
N TYR A 64 20.92 12.23 -42.14
CA TYR A 64 20.37 11.10 -41.39
C TYR A 64 21.08 10.90 -40.04
N ILE A 65 22.41 11.06 -39.99
CA ILE A 65 23.18 10.97 -38.74
C ILE A 65 22.76 12.08 -37.76
N ILE A 66 22.63 13.31 -38.25
CA ILE A 66 22.16 14.45 -37.44
C ILE A 66 20.74 14.19 -36.92
N ALA A 67 19.85 13.67 -37.76
CA ALA A 67 18.49 13.31 -37.36
C ALA A 67 18.47 12.22 -36.27
N LEU A 68 19.26 11.15 -36.42
CA LEU A 68 19.37 10.09 -35.41
C LEU A 68 19.90 10.62 -34.07
N ALA A 69 20.94 11.46 -34.10
CA ALA A 69 21.49 12.08 -32.90
C ALA A 69 20.45 12.97 -32.19
N ALA A 70 19.70 13.78 -32.94
CA ALA A 70 18.63 14.61 -32.41
C ALA A 70 17.49 13.78 -31.78
N ILE A 71 17.07 12.70 -32.44
CA ILE A 71 16.04 11.77 -31.96
C ILE A 71 16.47 11.10 -30.65
N ILE A 72 17.73 10.62 -30.57
CA ILE A 72 18.27 9.98 -29.37
C ILE A 72 18.34 10.97 -28.20
N LEU A 73 18.79 12.21 -28.44
CA LEU A 73 18.85 13.25 -27.42
C LEU A 73 17.46 13.64 -26.93
N LEU A 74 16.51 13.82 -27.85
CA LEU A 74 15.12 14.10 -27.52
C LEU A 74 14.49 12.96 -26.70
N LYS A 75 14.72 11.71 -27.10
CA LYS A 75 14.27 10.52 -26.37
C LYS A 75 14.79 10.52 -24.94
N TYR A 76 16.09 10.79 -24.77
CA TYR A 76 16.74 10.84 -23.47
C TYR A 76 16.11 11.93 -22.58
N ALA A 77 16.02 13.16 -23.07
CA ALA A 77 15.52 14.30 -22.31
C ALA A 77 14.06 14.11 -21.87
N VAL A 78 13.21 13.67 -22.81
CA VAL A 78 11.78 13.48 -22.56
C VAL A 78 11.51 12.32 -21.60
N PHE A 79 12.24 11.20 -21.73
CA PHE A 79 12.11 10.07 -20.81
C PHE A 79 12.65 10.40 -19.41
N TYR A 80 13.79 11.10 -19.34
CA TYR A 80 14.34 11.62 -18.09
C TYR A 80 13.31 12.49 -17.36
N TRP A 81 12.72 13.48 -18.04
CA TRP A 81 11.69 14.33 -17.45
C TRP A 81 10.49 13.52 -16.99
N SER A 82 10.00 12.57 -17.79
CA SER A 82 8.88 11.71 -17.42
C SER A 82 9.12 10.99 -16.08
N CYS A 83 10.31 10.42 -15.88
CA CYS A 83 10.70 9.78 -14.61
C CYS A 83 10.74 10.76 -13.44
N THR A 84 11.28 11.97 -13.63
CA THR A 84 11.34 12.98 -12.57
C THR A 84 9.95 13.46 -12.14
N VAL A 85 9.06 13.71 -13.09
CA VAL A 85 7.67 14.12 -12.82
C VAL A 85 6.90 13.00 -12.12
N CYS A 86 7.21 11.72 -12.39
CA CYS A 86 6.62 10.58 -11.66
C CYS A 86 6.83 10.70 -10.16
N ALA A 87 8.08 10.87 -9.74
CA ALA A 87 8.45 10.94 -8.34
C ALA A 87 7.87 12.19 -7.66
N GLU A 88 7.74 13.28 -8.41
CA GLU A 88 7.07 14.48 -7.93
C GLU A 88 5.59 14.25 -7.65
N ILE A 89 4.87 13.58 -8.56
CA ILE A 89 3.46 13.24 -8.37
C ILE A 89 3.29 12.32 -7.15
N GLU A 90 4.06 11.24 -7.06
CA GLU A 90 3.99 10.30 -5.92
C GLU A 90 4.19 11.04 -4.59
N SER A 91 5.23 11.87 -4.51
CA SER A 91 5.53 12.59 -3.29
C SER A 91 4.46 13.63 -2.92
N ARG A 92 3.90 14.36 -3.90
CA ARG A 92 2.86 15.36 -3.62
C ARG A 92 1.55 14.72 -3.13
N ILE A 93 1.21 13.55 -3.65
CA ILE A 93 0.06 12.75 -3.19
C ILE A 93 0.30 12.31 -1.75
N ALA A 94 1.47 11.74 -1.45
CA ALA A 94 1.85 11.32 -0.09
C ALA A 94 1.67 12.46 0.92
N MET A 95 2.32 13.60 0.64
CA MET A 95 2.38 14.78 1.51
C MET A 95 1.02 15.41 1.80
N ARG A 96 0.00 15.16 0.97
CA ARG A 96 -1.33 15.76 1.14
C ARG A 96 -2.36 14.78 1.67
N LEU A 97 -2.29 13.50 1.31
CA LEU A 97 -3.26 12.52 1.76
C LEU A 97 -2.94 11.97 3.14
N ARG A 98 -1.67 11.69 3.48
CA ARG A 98 -1.33 11.09 4.79
C ARG A 98 -1.76 11.97 5.96
N PRO A 99 -1.42 13.28 6.00
CA PRO A 99 -1.83 14.12 7.12
C PRO A 99 -3.36 14.24 7.19
N LYS A 100 -4.03 14.41 6.04
CA LYS A 100 -5.50 14.51 5.99
C LYS A 100 -6.20 13.27 6.54
N MET A 101 -5.77 12.08 6.16
CA MET A 101 -6.35 10.84 6.67
C MET A 101 -6.09 10.70 8.18
N LEU A 102 -4.88 11.04 8.63
CA LEU A 102 -4.54 10.93 10.04
C LEU A 102 -5.30 11.93 10.91
N HIS A 103 -5.44 13.19 10.49
CA HIS A 103 -6.32 14.16 11.17
C HIS A 103 -7.79 13.71 11.16
N ALA A 104 -8.27 13.15 10.04
CA ALA A 104 -9.63 12.63 9.97
C ALA A 104 -9.86 11.49 10.96
N MET A 105 -8.92 10.54 11.06
CA MET A 105 -8.96 9.48 12.06
C MET A 105 -8.94 10.02 13.49
N LEU A 106 -8.07 11.00 13.78
CA LEU A 106 -7.99 11.65 15.09
C LEU A 106 -9.31 12.36 15.45
N SER A 107 -9.91 13.07 14.50
CA SER A 107 -11.18 13.80 14.71
C SER A 107 -12.38 12.88 14.93
N LEU A 108 -12.45 11.74 14.24
CA LEU A 108 -13.52 10.76 14.44
C LEU A 108 -13.37 10.06 15.78
N ARG A 109 -12.13 9.71 16.13
CA ARG A 109 -11.84 9.03 17.37
C ARG A 109 -12.05 9.92 18.59
N SER A 110 -11.80 11.23 18.50
CA SER A 110 -12.08 12.16 19.60
C SER A 110 -13.57 12.32 19.93
N VAL A 111 -14.47 11.95 19.01
CA VAL A 111 -15.94 12.03 19.21
C VAL A 111 -16.53 10.69 19.69
N ASP A 112 -15.71 9.65 19.86
CA ASP A 112 -16.11 8.31 20.34
C ASP A 112 -17.34 7.75 19.60
N ILE A 113 -17.26 7.74 18.27
CA ILE A 113 -18.30 7.13 17.43
C ILE A 113 -18.19 5.60 17.53
N GLU A 114 -19.14 4.97 18.25
CA GLU A 114 -19.20 3.52 18.52
C GLU A 114 -19.17 2.64 17.25
N ASP A 115 -19.56 3.17 16.09
CA ASP A 115 -19.51 2.47 14.78
C ASP A 115 -18.08 2.29 14.20
N SER A 116 -17.04 2.49 15.01
CA SER A 116 -15.62 2.41 14.64
C SER A 116 -15.10 1.03 14.17
N HIS A 117 -15.94 -0.02 14.17
CA HIS A 117 -15.56 -1.34 13.67
C HIS A 117 -15.06 -1.32 12.22
N ASP A 118 -15.60 -0.43 11.36
CA ASP A 118 -15.14 -0.26 9.98
C ASP A 118 -13.77 0.43 9.87
N ILE A 119 -13.39 1.27 10.86
CA ILE A 119 -12.12 2.02 10.87
C ILE A 119 -10.92 1.09 11.07
N THR A 120 -11.10 -0.07 11.72
CA THR A 120 -10.01 -1.05 11.94
C THR A 120 -9.45 -1.66 10.65
N SER A 121 -10.21 -1.58 9.55
CA SER A 121 -9.78 -2.04 8.23
C SER A 121 -8.93 -1.01 7.46
N LEU A 122 -8.90 0.24 7.93
CA LEU A 122 -8.24 1.35 7.28
C LEU A 122 -6.73 1.26 7.51
N ARG A 123 -5.94 1.35 6.44
CA ARG A 123 -4.47 1.35 6.51
C ARG A 123 -3.94 2.50 5.65
N VAL A 124 -3.63 3.63 6.29
CA VAL A 124 -3.26 4.88 5.62
C VAL A 124 -2.08 4.65 4.67
N ASN A 125 -1.07 3.89 5.08
CA ASN A 125 0.09 3.60 4.25
C ASN A 125 -0.24 2.80 2.98
N GLU A 126 -1.00 1.72 3.10
CA GLU A 126 -1.31 0.82 1.99
C GLU A 126 -2.27 1.48 0.99
N ASP A 127 -3.32 2.13 1.50
CA ASP A 127 -4.33 2.81 0.68
C ASP A 127 -3.70 3.97 -0.11
N ILE A 128 -2.86 4.77 0.54
CA ILE A 128 -2.17 5.87 -0.13
C ILE A 128 -1.13 5.36 -1.12
N PHE A 129 -0.42 4.27 -0.81
CA PHE A 129 0.53 3.67 -1.75
C PHE A 129 -0.17 3.21 -3.04
N ALA A 130 -1.34 2.59 -2.91
CA ALA A 130 -2.15 2.18 -4.05
C ALA A 130 -2.61 3.39 -4.89
N ILE A 131 -3.10 4.46 -4.26
CA ILE A 131 -3.51 5.70 -4.94
C ILE A 131 -2.32 6.37 -5.65
N GLN A 132 -1.15 6.45 -5.00
CA GLN A 132 0.07 7.00 -5.60
C GLN A 132 0.45 6.24 -6.86
N SER A 133 0.51 4.92 -6.78
CA SER A 133 0.87 4.06 -7.91
C SER A 133 -0.12 4.21 -9.07
N PHE A 134 -1.42 4.31 -8.77
CA PHE A 134 -2.47 4.53 -9.77
C PHE A 134 -2.30 5.88 -10.49
N VAL A 135 -2.21 6.99 -9.75
CA VAL A 135 -2.18 8.35 -10.33
C VAL A 135 -0.84 8.67 -10.97
N ALA A 136 0.28 8.24 -10.38
CA ALA A 136 1.62 8.56 -10.89
C ALA A 136 2.09 7.60 -11.99
N SER A 137 1.75 6.31 -11.91
CA SER A 137 2.21 5.31 -12.87
C SER A 137 1.16 5.01 -13.94
N LEU A 138 -0.01 4.53 -13.52
CA LEU A 138 -0.98 3.94 -14.45
C LEU A 138 -1.72 4.99 -15.29
N VAL A 139 -2.22 6.07 -14.69
CA VAL A 139 -2.99 7.10 -15.42
C VAL A 139 -2.19 7.74 -16.56
N PRO A 140 -0.94 8.22 -16.36
CA PRO A 140 -0.13 8.74 -17.46
C PRO A 140 0.17 7.70 -18.55
N GLN A 141 0.31 6.42 -18.20
CA GLN A 141 0.54 5.34 -19.17
C GLN A 141 -0.68 5.09 -20.05
N ILE A 142 -1.88 5.10 -19.47
CA ILE A 142 -3.14 4.97 -20.23
C ILE A 142 -3.28 6.14 -21.20
N ILE A 143 -3.12 7.37 -20.72
CA ILE A 143 -3.27 8.58 -21.55
C ILE A 143 -2.24 8.57 -22.69
N ALA A 144 -0.99 8.21 -22.40
CA ALA A 144 0.06 8.17 -23.40
C ALA A 144 -0.05 7.00 -24.39
N ALA A 145 -0.77 5.93 -24.05
CA ALA A 145 -0.97 4.78 -24.93
C ALA A 145 -1.99 5.04 -26.06
N ILE A 146 -2.95 5.94 -25.85
CA ILE A 146 -4.02 6.26 -26.79
C ILE A 146 -3.52 6.78 -28.16
N PRO A 147 -2.62 7.79 -28.23
CA PRO A 147 -2.21 8.35 -29.53
C PRO A 147 -1.31 7.42 -30.35
N VAL A 148 -0.62 6.46 -29.72
CA VAL A 148 0.43 5.67 -30.37
C VAL A 148 -0.11 4.80 -31.53
N PRO A 149 -1.17 3.98 -31.36
CA PRO A 149 -1.72 3.19 -32.47
C PRO A 149 -2.25 4.04 -33.64
N VAL A 150 -2.82 5.21 -33.34
CA VAL A 150 -3.34 6.14 -34.35
C VAL A 150 -2.20 6.70 -35.20
N VAL A 151 -1.13 7.16 -34.55
CA VAL A 151 0.05 7.69 -35.27
C VAL A 151 0.76 6.58 -36.05
N VAL A 152 0.86 5.37 -35.51
CA VAL A 152 1.43 4.22 -36.25
C VAL A 152 0.59 3.90 -37.50
N SER A 153 -0.74 3.88 -37.38
CA SER A 153 -1.63 3.63 -38.52
C SER A 153 -1.49 4.72 -39.59
N ALA A 154 -1.42 5.99 -39.18
CA ALA A 154 -1.16 7.11 -40.09
C ALA A 154 0.21 7.01 -40.77
N ALA A 155 1.25 6.59 -40.03
CA ALA A 155 2.60 6.39 -40.58
C ALA A 155 2.64 5.21 -41.58
N LEU A 156 1.85 4.16 -41.37
CA LEU A 156 1.76 3.04 -42.32
C LEU A 156 0.94 3.39 -43.56
N PHE A 157 0.00 4.34 -43.46
CA PHE A 157 -0.78 4.85 -44.59
C PHE A 157 0.09 5.51 -45.65
N THR A 158 1.16 6.20 -45.26
CA THR A 158 2.11 6.80 -46.23
C THR A 158 2.91 5.75 -46.99
N VAL A 159 3.03 4.53 -46.45
CA VAL A 159 3.78 3.44 -47.07
C VAL A 159 2.89 2.62 -48.01
N ASN A 160 1.74 2.14 -47.52
CA ASN A 160 0.77 1.41 -48.34
C ASN A 160 -0.64 1.48 -47.72
N PRO A 161 -1.65 2.01 -48.46
CA PRO A 161 -3.00 2.17 -47.93
C PRO A 161 -3.69 0.84 -47.59
N ALA A 162 -3.37 -0.26 -48.27
CA ALA A 162 -3.95 -1.57 -47.98
C ALA A 162 -3.51 -2.11 -46.60
N ILE A 163 -2.25 -1.88 -46.22
CA ILE A 163 -1.70 -2.29 -44.91
C ILE A 163 -2.25 -1.40 -43.81
N ALA A 164 -2.37 -0.11 -44.09
CA ALA A 164 -2.94 0.85 -43.16
C ALA A 164 -4.36 0.47 -42.75
N GLY A 165 -5.16 -0.09 -43.66
CA GLY A 165 -6.48 -0.66 -43.33
C GLY A 165 -6.43 -1.82 -42.33
N ILE A 166 -5.54 -2.80 -42.55
CA ILE A 166 -5.32 -3.93 -41.63
C ILE A 166 -4.82 -3.45 -40.27
N CYS A 167 -3.94 -2.46 -40.26
CA CYS A 167 -3.39 -1.87 -39.04
C CYS A 167 -4.38 -0.96 -38.31
N ALA A 168 -5.25 -0.25 -39.03
CA ALA A 168 -6.33 0.52 -38.45
C ALA A 168 -7.33 -0.41 -37.75
N LEU A 169 -7.63 -1.56 -38.35
CA LEU A 169 -8.46 -2.61 -37.73
C LEU A 169 -7.77 -3.19 -36.47
N ALA A 170 -6.46 -3.44 -36.53
CA ALA A 170 -5.69 -3.86 -35.36
C ALA A 170 -5.61 -2.77 -34.27
N ALA A 171 -5.54 -1.49 -34.65
CA ALA A 171 -5.54 -0.35 -33.73
C ALA A 171 -6.91 -0.19 -33.03
N LEU A 172 -8.01 -0.31 -33.79
CA LEU A 172 -9.37 -0.34 -33.24
C LEU A 172 -9.54 -1.48 -32.23
N PHE A 173 -9.01 -2.66 -32.57
CA PHE A 173 -9.05 -3.82 -31.70
C PHE A 173 -8.18 -3.66 -30.44
N ASN A 174 -7.01 -3.04 -30.55
CA ASN A 174 -6.17 -2.65 -29.41
C ASN A 174 -6.89 -1.68 -28.47
N VAL A 175 -7.52 -0.64 -29.03
CA VAL A 175 -8.30 0.33 -28.26
C VAL A 175 -9.49 -0.34 -27.59
N ALA A 176 -10.20 -1.22 -28.30
CA ALA A 176 -11.29 -2.02 -27.73
C ALA A 176 -10.79 -2.93 -26.60
N SER A 177 -9.64 -3.59 -26.75
CA SER A 177 -9.01 -4.40 -25.70
C SER A 177 -8.63 -3.56 -24.48
N LEU A 178 -8.14 -2.34 -24.67
CA LEU A 178 -7.79 -1.41 -23.58
C LEU A 178 -9.05 -0.97 -22.83
N ILE A 179 -10.09 -0.55 -23.56
CA ILE A 179 -11.39 -0.16 -22.99
C ILE A 179 -11.98 -1.33 -22.20
N PHE A 180 -11.96 -2.53 -22.79
CA PHE A 180 -12.48 -3.74 -22.15
C PHE A 180 -11.69 -4.08 -20.88
N SER A 181 -10.35 -3.98 -20.92
CA SER A 181 -9.50 -4.20 -19.75
C SER A 181 -9.71 -3.17 -18.64
N LEU A 182 -10.20 -1.97 -18.97
CA LEU A 182 -10.54 -0.94 -17.98
C LEU A 182 -11.97 -1.09 -17.45
N ALA A 183 -12.89 -1.64 -18.25
CA ALA A 183 -14.31 -1.74 -17.93
C ALA A 183 -14.69 -2.97 -17.08
N LEU A 184 -13.96 -4.09 -17.19
CA LEU A 184 -14.31 -5.33 -16.48
C LEU A 184 -13.22 -5.74 -15.48
N SER A 185 -13.62 -5.89 -14.21
CA SER A 185 -12.76 -6.21 -13.05
C SER A 185 -12.15 -7.63 -12.95
N PRO A 186 -12.61 -8.69 -13.64
CA PRO A 186 -12.04 -10.03 -13.46
C PRO A 186 -10.63 -10.21 -14.02
N VAL A 187 -9.82 -10.99 -13.30
CA VAL A 187 -8.48 -11.47 -13.67
C VAL A 187 -8.42 -12.12 -15.06
N SER A 188 -9.48 -12.82 -15.46
CA SER A 188 -9.58 -13.51 -16.76
C SER A 188 -9.42 -12.57 -17.96
N TRP A 189 -9.83 -11.31 -17.84
CA TRP A 189 -9.78 -10.36 -18.96
C TRP A 189 -8.40 -9.72 -19.16
N ARG A 190 -7.51 -9.79 -18.16
CA ARG A 190 -6.09 -9.42 -18.31
C ARG A 190 -5.38 -10.39 -19.24
N CYS A 191 -5.66 -11.68 -19.09
CA CYS A 191 -5.17 -12.73 -19.98
C CYS A 191 -5.69 -12.53 -21.41
N VAL A 192 -6.95 -12.13 -21.56
CA VAL A 192 -7.57 -11.84 -22.87
C VAL A 192 -6.89 -10.65 -23.55
N SER A 193 -6.66 -9.54 -22.84
CA SER A 193 -5.93 -8.40 -23.40
C SER A 193 -4.50 -8.75 -23.82
N ALA A 194 -3.80 -9.57 -23.03
CA ALA A 194 -2.46 -9.97 -23.36
C ALA A 194 -2.43 -10.95 -24.56
N LEU A 195 -3.39 -11.86 -24.65
CA LEU A 195 -3.57 -12.75 -25.80
C LEU A 195 -3.79 -11.94 -27.08
N PHE A 196 -4.63 -10.91 -27.03
CA PHE A 196 -4.87 -10.03 -28.17
C PHE A 196 -3.62 -9.28 -28.65
N ALA A 197 -2.78 -8.80 -27.72
CA ALA A 197 -1.50 -8.20 -28.07
C ALA A 197 -0.58 -9.16 -28.88
N TYR A 198 -0.58 -10.46 -28.55
CA TYR A 198 0.18 -11.46 -29.32
C TYR A 198 -0.48 -11.84 -30.64
N VAL A 199 -1.81 -11.92 -30.69
CA VAL A 199 -2.55 -12.15 -31.94
C VAL A 199 -2.26 -11.03 -32.95
N ILE A 200 -2.22 -9.78 -32.50
CA ILE A 200 -1.90 -8.63 -33.35
C ILE A 200 -0.44 -8.67 -33.83
N ALA A 201 0.50 -9.08 -32.96
CA ALA A 201 1.87 -9.30 -33.39
C ALA A 201 1.98 -10.48 -34.39
N GLY A 202 1.14 -11.51 -34.27
CA GLY A 202 1.00 -12.58 -35.26
C GLY A 202 0.46 -12.10 -36.60
N LEU A 203 -0.59 -11.26 -36.57
CA LEU A 203 -1.14 -10.60 -37.76
C LEU A 203 -0.10 -9.70 -38.44
N ALA A 204 0.76 -9.02 -37.67
CA ALA A 204 1.88 -8.27 -38.20
C ALA A 204 2.83 -9.16 -39.00
N ILE A 205 3.19 -10.32 -38.45
CA ILE A 205 4.02 -11.35 -39.09
C ILE A 205 3.44 -11.81 -40.40
N VAL A 206 2.15 -12.15 -40.41
CA VAL A 206 1.49 -12.55 -41.64
C VAL A 206 1.44 -11.41 -42.65
N ALA A 207 1.13 -10.20 -42.22
CA ALA A 207 1.06 -9.02 -43.08
C ALA A 207 2.40 -8.67 -43.72
N THR A 208 3.51 -8.78 -42.99
CA THR A 208 4.84 -8.45 -43.53
C THR A 208 5.35 -9.49 -44.51
N VAL A 209 5.07 -10.77 -44.25
CA VAL A 209 5.43 -11.86 -45.17
C VAL A 209 4.57 -11.79 -46.44
N TRP A 210 3.27 -11.51 -46.29
CA TRP A 210 2.38 -11.28 -47.44
C TRP A 210 2.85 -10.09 -48.27
N LEU A 211 3.25 -8.97 -47.64
CA LEU A 211 3.75 -7.80 -48.34
C LEU A 211 5.02 -8.07 -49.14
N SER A 212 5.94 -8.88 -48.59
CA SER A 212 7.14 -9.29 -49.30
C SER A 212 6.84 -10.11 -50.57
N SER A 213 5.63 -10.69 -50.68
CA SER A 213 5.20 -11.47 -51.84
C SER A 213 4.46 -10.64 -52.91
N VAL A 214 4.03 -9.41 -52.60
CA VAL A 214 3.30 -8.56 -53.55
C VAL A 214 4.27 -7.89 -54.52
N LYS A 215 4.11 -8.17 -55.82
CA LYS A 215 4.91 -7.51 -56.88
C LYS A 215 4.64 -6.00 -56.86
N GLY A 216 5.68 -5.19 -56.64
CA GLY A 216 5.63 -3.72 -56.70
C GLY A 216 5.84 -3.00 -55.36
N VAL A 217 5.77 -3.71 -54.24
CA VAL A 217 6.11 -3.13 -52.93
C VAL A 217 7.60 -3.35 -52.64
N GLY A 218 8.36 -2.27 -52.45
CA GLY A 218 9.79 -2.37 -52.16
C GLY A 218 10.08 -3.05 -50.82
N LEU A 219 11.20 -3.78 -50.72
CA LEU A 219 11.65 -4.48 -49.51
C LEU A 219 11.74 -3.55 -48.28
N ALA A 220 12.07 -2.28 -48.50
CA ALA A 220 12.09 -1.23 -47.48
C ALA A 220 10.72 -0.99 -46.82
N ALA A 221 9.63 -1.02 -47.59
CA ALA A 221 8.27 -0.86 -47.07
C ALA A 221 7.88 -2.06 -46.18
N ALA A 222 8.25 -3.28 -46.57
CA ALA A 222 8.01 -4.48 -45.77
C ALA A 222 8.79 -4.46 -44.45
N LEU A 223 10.05 -4.02 -44.49
CA LEU A 223 10.90 -3.92 -43.29
C LEU A 223 10.38 -2.90 -42.28
N LEU A 224 9.71 -1.83 -42.74
CA LEU A 224 9.12 -0.78 -41.90
C LEU A 224 7.90 -1.27 -41.13
N THR A 225 7.09 -2.13 -41.75
CA THR A 225 5.79 -2.56 -41.19
C THR A 225 5.90 -3.38 -39.90
N MET A 226 6.97 -4.16 -39.76
CA MET A 226 7.21 -5.02 -38.60
C MET A 226 7.44 -4.27 -37.28
N PRO A 227 8.48 -3.41 -37.17
CA PRO A 227 8.80 -2.73 -35.92
C PRO A 227 7.72 -1.71 -35.53
N LEU A 228 7.09 -1.05 -36.51
CA LEU A 228 6.01 -0.10 -36.22
C LEU A 228 4.81 -0.76 -35.57
N LEU A 229 4.40 -1.93 -36.06
CA LEU A 229 3.25 -2.63 -35.50
C LEU A 229 3.57 -3.19 -34.10
N MET A 230 4.81 -3.64 -33.86
CA MET A 230 5.27 -3.97 -32.51
C MET A 230 5.26 -2.76 -31.55
N LEU A 231 5.73 -1.59 -32.01
CA LEU A 231 5.73 -0.35 -31.23
C LEU A 231 4.30 0.10 -30.87
N SER A 232 3.31 -0.15 -31.74
CA SER A 232 1.89 0.14 -31.46
C SER A 232 1.34 -0.64 -30.26
N VAL A 233 1.87 -1.84 -29.98
CA VAL A 233 1.36 -2.74 -28.94
C VAL A 233 2.08 -2.55 -27.59
N GLN A 234 3.31 -2.02 -27.61
CA GLN A 234 4.13 -1.86 -26.41
C GLN A 234 3.46 -1.06 -25.27
N PRO A 235 2.85 0.12 -25.51
CA PRO A 235 2.22 0.90 -24.43
C PRO A 235 1.07 0.15 -23.76
N LEU A 236 0.25 -0.57 -24.54
CA LEU A 236 -0.88 -1.34 -24.02
C LEU A 236 -0.40 -2.50 -23.14
N ARG A 237 0.69 -3.17 -23.52
CA ARG A 237 1.30 -4.23 -22.70
C ARG A 237 1.72 -3.70 -21.33
N ILE A 238 2.29 -2.49 -21.30
CA ILE A 238 2.71 -1.84 -20.05
C ILE A 238 1.49 -1.53 -19.16
N VAL A 239 0.41 -1.01 -19.75
CA VAL A 239 -0.85 -0.77 -19.02
C VAL A 239 -1.42 -2.06 -18.45
N GLY A 240 -1.50 -3.14 -19.26
CA GLY A 240 -2.01 -4.43 -18.82
C GLY A 240 -1.24 -5.01 -17.63
N LYS A 241 0.09 -4.85 -17.60
CA LYS A 241 0.95 -5.28 -16.48
C LYS A 241 0.60 -4.56 -15.16
N ASN A 242 0.26 -3.28 -15.24
CA ASN A 242 0.01 -2.44 -14.07
C ASN A 242 -1.47 -2.39 -13.66
N MET A 243 -2.35 -3.16 -14.32
CA MET A 243 -3.79 -3.16 -14.06
C MET A 243 -4.17 -3.67 -12.65
N HIS A 244 -3.31 -4.45 -12.00
CA HIS A 244 -3.53 -4.90 -10.62
C HIS A 244 -3.65 -3.75 -9.61
N VAL A 245 -2.97 -2.64 -9.88
CA VAL A 245 -2.99 -1.44 -9.03
C VAL A 245 -4.38 -0.80 -8.97
N VAL A 246 -5.19 -0.92 -10.02
CA VAL A 246 -6.52 -0.30 -10.09
C VAL A 246 -7.40 -0.75 -8.94
N LYS A 247 -7.48 -2.06 -8.70
CA LYS A 247 -8.37 -2.61 -7.66
C LYS A 247 -8.00 -2.06 -6.28
N HIS A 248 -6.71 -2.11 -5.93
CA HIS A 248 -6.23 -1.57 -4.65
C HIS A 248 -6.44 -0.06 -4.54
N ALA A 249 -6.26 0.68 -5.63
CA ALA A 249 -6.47 2.13 -5.64
C ALA A 249 -7.96 2.50 -5.55
N VAL A 250 -8.87 1.68 -6.08
CA VAL A 250 -10.33 1.84 -5.89
C VAL A 250 -10.66 1.70 -4.41
N HIS A 251 -10.25 0.59 -3.79
CA HIS A 251 -10.49 0.35 -2.36
C HIS A 251 -9.91 1.47 -1.49
N GLY A 252 -8.65 1.86 -1.72
CA GLY A 252 -8.04 2.94 -0.97
C GLY A 252 -8.74 4.29 -1.17
N LEU A 253 -9.26 4.57 -2.37
CA LEU A 253 -10.03 5.81 -2.61
C LEU A 253 -11.38 5.77 -1.91
N ASP A 254 -12.07 4.63 -1.93
CA ASP A 254 -13.34 4.44 -1.24
C ASP A 254 -13.17 4.54 0.28
N HIS A 255 -12.08 4.00 0.84
CA HIS A 255 -11.72 4.18 2.26
C HIS A 255 -11.49 5.66 2.62
N VAL A 256 -10.73 6.39 1.79
CA VAL A 256 -10.50 7.84 1.99
C VAL A 256 -11.80 8.63 1.91
N GLU A 257 -12.65 8.32 0.93
CA GLU A 257 -13.95 8.99 0.73
C GLU A 257 -14.90 8.69 1.89
N ALA A 258 -14.98 7.43 2.33
CA ALA A 258 -15.79 7.02 3.47
C ALA A 258 -15.33 7.69 4.77
N LEU A 259 -14.02 7.73 5.02
CA LEU A 259 -13.44 8.38 6.18
C LEU A 259 -13.75 9.88 6.21
N LEU A 260 -13.49 10.58 5.10
CA LEU A 260 -13.74 12.02 5.01
C LEU A 260 -15.24 12.36 5.08
N LYS A 261 -16.10 11.52 4.50
CA LYS A 261 -17.55 11.67 4.59
C LYS A 261 -18.04 11.48 6.02
N MET A 262 -17.50 10.48 6.73
CA MET A 262 -17.82 10.25 8.14
C MET A 262 -17.45 11.45 8.99
N VAL A 263 -16.32 12.12 8.71
CA VAL A 263 -15.94 13.38 9.39
C VAL A 263 -16.95 14.49 9.09
N THR A 264 -17.33 14.69 7.82
CA THR A 264 -18.25 15.78 7.45
C THR A 264 -19.68 15.58 7.95
N ASP A 265 -20.12 14.33 8.06
CA ASP A 265 -21.46 13.99 8.56
C ASP A 265 -21.49 13.96 10.10
N SER A 266 -20.33 13.98 10.75
CA SER A 266 -20.15 14.00 12.20
C SER A 266 -20.05 15.44 12.73
N PRO A 267 -20.38 15.70 14.01
CA PRO A 267 -20.02 16.95 14.69
C PRO A 267 -18.50 17.14 14.88
N ALA A 268 -17.67 16.18 14.47
CA ALA A 268 -16.22 16.27 14.53
C ALA A 268 -15.66 17.44 13.68
N PRO A 269 -14.61 18.14 14.14
CA PRO A 269 -13.99 19.20 13.38
C PRO A 269 -13.29 18.64 12.12
N ILE A 270 -13.44 19.34 10.98
CA ILE A 270 -12.94 18.94 9.64
C ILE A 270 -11.39 18.79 9.62
N ALA A 271 -10.71 19.52 10.49
CA ALA A 271 -9.32 19.31 10.82
C ALA A 271 -9.25 19.17 12.33
N PHE A 272 -8.70 18.05 12.81
CA PHE A 272 -8.33 17.93 14.21
C PHE A 272 -7.46 19.14 14.56
N SER A 273 -8.01 20.01 15.38
CA SER A 273 -7.29 21.06 16.09
C SER A 273 -7.77 20.88 17.50
N ASP A 274 -6.84 20.94 18.44
CA ASP A 274 -7.23 21.07 19.83
C ASP A 274 -8.09 22.33 19.95
N ASP A 275 -9.35 22.18 20.36
CA ASP A 275 -10.32 23.28 20.44
C ASP A 275 -9.90 24.32 21.49
N GLY A 276 -8.78 24.08 22.20
CA GLY A 276 -8.25 24.93 23.25
C GLY A 276 -9.06 24.85 24.54
N SER A 277 -10.14 24.06 24.55
CA SER A 277 -10.92 23.77 25.73
C SER A 277 -10.03 23.08 26.76
N THR A 278 -9.84 23.75 27.90
CA THR A 278 -9.12 23.20 29.05
C THR A 278 -10.12 22.99 30.18
N LEU A 279 -10.05 21.84 30.85
CA LEU A 279 -10.77 21.63 32.09
C LEU A 279 -9.78 21.86 33.24
N SER A 280 -10.08 22.80 34.14
CA SER A 280 -9.26 23.06 35.33
C SER A 280 -10.14 23.18 36.56
N LEU A 281 -9.65 22.65 37.68
CA LEU A 281 -10.24 22.90 38.99
C LEU A 281 -9.73 24.25 39.54
N PRO A 282 -10.52 24.95 40.37
CA PRO A 282 -10.07 26.16 41.05
C PRO A 282 -8.82 25.90 41.91
N ASP A 283 -7.92 26.88 41.96
CA ASP A 283 -6.73 26.81 42.79
C ASP A 283 -7.12 26.67 44.28
N GLY A 284 -6.61 25.64 44.94
CA GLY A 284 -6.92 25.34 46.34
C GLY A 284 -8.09 24.36 46.57
N SER A 285 -8.66 23.77 45.50
CA SER A 285 -9.69 22.73 45.62
C SER A 285 -9.22 21.55 46.48
N THR A 286 -9.99 21.19 47.50
CA THR A 286 -9.76 20.02 48.37
C THR A 286 -10.94 19.04 48.28
N ASN A 287 -10.80 17.85 48.87
CA ASN A 287 -11.86 16.82 48.90
C ASN A 287 -12.41 16.47 47.51
N ILE A 288 -11.52 16.34 46.52
CA ILE A 288 -11.91 15.98 45.17
C ILE A 288 -12.39 14.52 45.18
N ALA A 289 -13.60 14.27 44.68
CA ALA A 289 -14.14 12.94 44.52
C ALA A 289 -14.76 12.76 43.12
N LEU A 290 -14.49 11.62 42.48
CA LEU A 290 -15.08 11.22 41.22
C LEU A 290 -16.32 10.37 41.48
N ARG A 291 -17.48 10.86 41.05
CA ARG A 291 -18.77 10.18 41.23
C ARG A 291 -19.27 9.71 39.87
N MET A 292 -19.58 8.43 39.75
CA MET A 292 -19.98 7.78 38.49
C MET A 292 -21.30 7.03 38.67
N ARG A 293 -22.18 7.14 37.68
CA ARG A 293 -23.50 6.49 37.65
C ARG A 293 -23.69 5.83 36.29
N CYS A 294 -24.15 4.58 36.25
CA CYS A 294 -24.57 3.94 35.00
C CYS A 294 -25.80 3.04 35.19
N ASN A 295 -26.60 2.91 34.14
CA ASN A 295 -27.78 2.04 34.15
C ASN A 295 -27.42 0.64 33.59
N ILE A 296 -27.67 -0.38 34.40
CA ILE A 296 -27.55 -1.79 34.04
C ILE A 296 -28.94 -2.29 33.60
N SER A 297 -29.31 -1.95 32.36
CA SER A 297 -30.43 -2.60 31.67
C SER A 297 -29.91 -3.81 30.90
N GLU A 298 -30.47 -5.00 31.16
CA GLU A 298 -30.34 -6.18 30.30
C GLU A 298 -31.72 -6.65 29.84
N ASN A 299 -31.73 -7.04 28.56
CA ASN A 299 -32.81 -7.58 27.73
C ASN A 299 -33.38 -8.92 28.23
N ASN A 300 -33.71 -9.06 29.52
CA ASN A 300 -34.45 -10.22 30.02
C ASN A 300 -35.95 -9.96 29.89
N ALA A 301 -36.56 -10.56 28.86
CA ALA A 301 -37.99 -10.48 28.53
C ALA A 301 -38.97 -10.89 29.65
N ASN A 302 -38.48 -11.27 30.84
CA ASN A 302 -39.29 -11.79 31.94
C ASN A 302 -39.18 -10.99 33.26
N THR A 303 -38.33 -9.96 33.36
CA THR A 303 -38.25 -9.11 34.57
C THR A 303 -37.95 -7.66 34.17
N ASN A 304 -38.94 -6.77 34.27
CA ASN A 304 -38.78 -5.31 34.13
C ASN A 304 -38.04 -4.71 35.35
N GLU A 305 -36.84 -5.21 35.65
CA GLU A 305 -36.00 -4.70 36.73
C GLU A 305 -34.84 -3.89 36.15
N ALA A 306 -34.93 -2.56 36.23
CA ALA A 306 -33.80 -1.69 35.92
C ALA A 306 -32.87 -1.65 37.13
N GLN A 307 -31.65 -2.15 36.97
CA GLN A 307 -30.58 -2.00 37.95
C GLN A 307 -29.75 -0.77 37.62
N ARG A 308 -29.33 -0.01 38.62
CA ARG A 308 -28.45 1.15 38.45
C ARG A 308 -27.26 1.02 39.38
N LEU A 309 -26.08 1.34 38.86
CA LEU A 309 -24.80 1.31 39.56
C LEU A 309 -24.39 2.75 39.92
N SER A 310 -24.01 2.98 41.16
CA SER A 310 -23.36 4.22 41.61
C SER A 310 -22.01 3.89 42.25
N ILE A 311 -20.95 4.57 41.83
CA ILE A 311 -19.57 4.40 42.30
C ILE A 311 -19.06 5.77 42.75
N ILE A 312 -18.53 5.86 43.97
CA ILE A 312 -17.96 7.10 44.51
C ILE A 312 -16.50 6.87 44.84
N ALA A 313 -15.63 7.68 44.23
CA ALA A 313 -14.20 7.62 44.45
C ALA A 313 -13.61 8.87 45.07
N LYS A 314 -12.97 8.73 46.23
CA LYS A 314 -12.43 9.83 47.04
C LYS A 314 -10.90 9.86 47.00
N SER A 315 -10.35 11.06 47.16
CA SER A 315 -8.91 11.28 47.17
C SER A 315 -8.32 10.91 48.52
N GLY A 316 -7.09 10.39 48.54
CA GLY A 316 -6.36 10.03 49.77
C GLY A 316 -6.16 8.53 49.96
N GLU A 317 -7.03 7.70 49.37
CA GLU A 317 -6.98 6.23 49.46
C GLU A 317 -7.01 5.58 48.07
N LEU A 318 -6.45 4.37 47.98
CA LEU A 318 -6.49 3.57 46.76
C LEU A 318 -7.86 2.91 46.64
N GLN A 319 -8.55 3.18 45.55
CA GLN A 319 -9.89 2.65 45.33
C GLN A 319 -9.87 1.42 44.42
N VAL A 320 -10.35 0.29 44.95
CA VAL A 320 -10.36 -0.97 44.20
C VAL A 320 -11.78 -1.29 43.76
N ILE A 321 -11.96 -1.49 42.45
CA ILE A 321 -13.24 -1.92 41.89
C ILE A 321 -13.38 -3.46 41.99
N PRO A 322 -14.47 -3.97 42.58
CA PRO A 322 -14.73 -5.41 42.65
C PRO A 322 -14.78 -6.08 41.27
N SER A 323 -14.24 -7.29 41.17
CA SER A 323 -14.19 -8.07 39.92
C SER A 323 -15.54 -8.26 39.22
N LYS A 324 -16.61 -8.40 40.00
CA LYS A 324 -17.99 -8.48 39.47
C LYS A 324 -18.42 -7.29 38.61
N TYR A 325 -17.80 -6.13 38.75
CA TYR A 325 -18.17 -4.90 38.03
C TYR A 325 -17.15 -4.49 36.96
N HIS A 326 -16.06 -5.24 36.75
CA HIS A 326 -15.06 -4.91 35.72
C HIS A 326 -15.67 -4.84 34.32
N HIS A 327 -16.60 -5.75 34.00
CA HIS A 327 -17.31 -5.75 32.73
C HIS A 327 -18.15 -4.49 32.53
N VAL A 328 -18.91 -4.10 33.57
CA VAL A 328 -19.75 -2.90 33.53
C VAL A 328 -18.90 -1.64 33.39
N MET A 329 -17.77 -1.56 34.10
CA MET A 329 -16.85 -0.44 33.99
C MET A 329 -16.32 -0.28 32.55
N ARG A 330 -15.95 -1.39 31.89
CA ARG A 330 -15.36 -1.35 30.54
C ARG A 330 -16.37 -1.11 29.44
N GLU A 331 -17.57 -1.66 29.53
CA GLU A 331 -18.58 -1.51 28.47
C GLU A 331 -19.45 -0.26 28.62
N LYS A 332 -19.75 0.15 29.85
CA LYS A 332 -20.76 1.18 30.12
C LYS A 332 -20.22 2.48 30.72
N ILE A 333 -19.01 2.49 31.29
CA ILE A 333 -18.46 3.67 31.97
C ILE A 333 -17.25 4.23 31.23
N LEU A 334 -16.27 3.39 30.88
CA LEU A 334 -15.08 3.79 30.15
C LEU A 334 -15.31 3.72 28.64
N SER A 335 -14.70 4.65 27.92
CA SER A 335 -14.68 4.65 26.46
C SER A 335 -13.33 5.15 25.98
N GLY A 336 -12.50 4.29 25.40
CA GLY A 336 -11.20 4.63 24.80
C GLY A 336 -10.33 5.59 25.64
N THR A 337 -10.51 6.88 25.37
CA THR A 337 -9.73 8.01 25.94
C THR A 337 -10.41 8.74 27.10
N GLY A 338 -11.66 8.41 27.40
CA GLY A 338 -12.48 9.07 28.41
C GLY A 338 -13.61 8.18 28.91
N PHE A 339 -14.82 8.73 28.92
CA PHE A 339 -15.98 8.10 29.51
C PHE A 339 -17.12 7.93 28.50
N ASN A 340 -17.87 6.84 28.63
CA ASN A 340 -19.02 6.57 27.79
C ASN A 340 -20.18 7.50 28.13
N LYS A 341 -20.87 8.05 27.12
CA LYS A 341 -22.05 8.93 27.27
C LYS A 341 -23.24 8.26 27.97
N SER A 342 -23.25 6.93 28.05
CA SER A 342 -24.28 6.17 28.79
C SER A 342 -24.09 6.21 30.32
N ALA A 343 -22.96 6.72 30.81
CA ALA A 343 -22.70 6.96 32.22
C ALA A 343 -22.73 8.45 32.56
N ASP A 344 -23.28 8.79 33.73
CA ASP A 344 -23.20 10.12 34.29
C ASP A 344 -22.00 10.24 35.23
N ILE A 345 -21.08 11.15 34.91
CA ILE A 345 -19.83 11.30 35.63
C ILE A 345 -19.65 12.75 36.05
N LEU A 346 -19.49 12.93 37.36
CA LEU A 346 -19.27 14.22 37.97
C LEU A 346 -18.05 14.17 38.88
N LEU A 347 -17.28 15.24 38.83
CA LEU A 347 -16.20 15.50 39.77
C LEU A 347 -16.71 16.49 40.82
N SER A 348 -16.81 16.05 42.07
CA SER A 348 -17.13 16.93 43.19
C SER A 348 -15.85 17.46 43.82
N TYR A 349 -15.84 18.72 44.22
CA TYR A 349 -14.74 19.34 44.95
C TYR A 349 -15.27 20.36 45.97
N SER A 350 -14.47 20.64 47.00
CA SER A 350 -14.76 21.69 47.97
C SER A 350 -13.84 22.89 47.73
N ASP A 351 -14.45 24.07 47.62
CA ASP A 351 -13.75 25.36 47.56
C ASP A 351 -13.36 25.89 48.95
N ARG A 352 -13.81 25.23 50.03
CA ARG A 352 -13.54 25.61 51.41
C ARG A 352 -12.71 24.54 52.12
N TYR A 353 -11.84 24.99 53.02
CA TYR A 353 -11.00 24.15 53.88
C TYR A 353 -11.77 23.34 54.94
N ASP A 354 -13.10 23.35 54.91
CA ASP A 354 -13.92 22.60 55.86
C ASP A 354 -13.95 21.11 55.52
N ILE A 355 -13.52 20.31 56.49
CA ILE A 355 -13.54 18.85 56.45
C ILE A 355 -14.92 18.42 56.96
N HIS A 356 -15.77 17.93 56.06
CA HIS A 356 -17.01 17.26 56.42
C HIS A 356 -16.96 15.81 55.93
N GLU A 357 -17.15 14.87 56.86
CA GLU A 357 -17.10 13.42 56.61
C GLU A 357 -18.37 12.88 55.93
N ASP A 358 -19.48 13.65 55.96
CA ASP A 358 -20.81 13.23 55.50
C ASP A 358 -21.31 14.05 54.29
N ASP A 359 -20.69 13.87 53.12
CA ASP A 359 -21.13 14.51 51.87
C ASP A 359 -22.02 13.55 51.05
N VAL A 360 -23.33 13.75 51.16
CA VAL A 360 -24.38 12.96 50.48
C VAL A 360 -24.24 13.09 48.95
N SER A 361 -24.39 11.98 48.24
CA SER A 361 -24.24 11.96 46.77
C SER A 361 -25.28 12.84 46.07
N PRO A 362 -24.89 13.72 45.12
CA PRO A 362 -25.84 14.53 44.34
C PRO A 362 -26.80 13.65 43.52
N PHE A 363 -26.39 12.43 43.21
CA PHE A 363 -27.20 11.44 42.50
C PHE A 363 -28.35 10.86 43.32
N VAL A 364 -28.26 10.97 44.66
CA VAL A 364 -29.30 10.58 45.62
C VAL A 364 -30.18 11.79 45.94
N VAL A 365 -29.58 12.98 46.09
CA VAL A 365 -30.30 14.26 46.33
C VAL A 365 -31.20 14.64 45.15
N SER A 366 -30.84 14.31 43.91
CA SER A 366 -31.70 14.62 42.76
C SER A 366 -33.07 13.91 42.78
N GLU A 367 -33.28 12.90 43.65
CA GLU A 367 -34.56 12.21 43.84
C GLU A 367 -35.38 12.74 45.04
N VAL A 368 -34.79 13.59 45.91
CA VAL A 368 -35.44 14.17 47.10
C VAL A 368 -35.00 15.63 47.28
N PHE A 369 -35.94 16.56 47.12
CA PHE A 369 -35.71 18.00 47.35
C PHE A 369 -35.23 18.27 48.79
N ASP A 370 -33.92 18.49 48.96
CA ASP A 370 -33.33 19.54 49.81
C ASP A 370 -31.80 19.51 49.66
N ALA A 371 -31.23 20.52 49.00
CA ALA A 371 -29.79 20.70 48.84
C ALA A 371 -29.28 21.66 49.94
N ASN A 372 -28.54 21.13 50.91
CA ASN A 372 -27.61 21.95 51.69
C ASN A 372 -26.29 22.06 50.91
N ASP A 373 -25.77 23.29 50.88
CA ASP A 373 -25.04 23.92 49.79
C ASP A 373 -23.52 24.01 50.05
N SER A 374 -22.76 22.92 49.86
CA SER A 374 -21.30 22.94 50.13
C SER A 374 -20.36 22.30 49.11
N ALA A 375 -20.82 21.41 48.22
CA ALA A 375 -19.97 20.77 47.21
C ALA A 375 -20.22 21.34 45.80
N SER A 376 -19.17 21.86 45.17
CA SER A 376 -19.19 22.28 43.76
C SER A 376 -19.02 21.06 42.87
N TYR A 377 -19.79 20.97 41.78
CA TYR A 377 -19.76 19.83 40.85
C TYR A 377 -19.32 20.26 39.45
N LEU A 378 -18.44 19.46 38.83
CA LEU A 378 -18.01 19.59 37.45
C LEU A 378 -18.43 18.34 36.66
N SER A 379 -19.32 18.52 35.69
CA SER A 379 -19.73 17.42 34.79
C SER A 379 -18.61 17.08 33.81
N LEU A 380 -18.35 15.78 33.64
CA LEU A 380 -17.35 15.26 32.69
C LEU A 380 -17.97 14.65 31.41
N ASN A 381 -19.30 14.50 31.36
CA ASN A 381 -20.00 13.84 30.25
C ASN A 381 -19.87 14.58 28.90
N ASP A 382 -19.88 15.91 28.94
CA ASP A 382 -19.87 16.78 27.75
C ASP A 382 -18.48 17.37 27.45
N ALA A 383 -17.46 16.98 28.22
CA ALA A 383 -16.10 17.48 28.02
C ALA A 383 -15.48 16.86 26.76
N SER A 384 -14.72 17.64 26.00
CA SER A 384 -13.93 17.11 24.90
C SER A 384 -12.85 16.16 25.43
N SER A 385 -12.45 15.16 24.65
CA SER A 385 -11.36 14.23 25.00
C SER A 385 -10.07 14.99 25.39
N ALA A 386 -9.77 16.10 24.70
CA ALA A 386 -8.63 16.97 24.99
C ALA A 386 -8.75 17.68 26.35
N ALA A 387 -9.93 18.21 26.71
CA ALA A 387 -10.15 18.84 28.01
C ALA A 387 -10.14 17.80 29.14
N LEU A 388 -10.70 16.61 28.90
CA LEU A 388 -10.71 15.51 29.85
C LEU A 388 -9.29 15.05 30.21
N ALA A 389 -8.39 15.07 29.24
CA ALA A 389 -6.98 14.73 29.43
C ALA A 389 -6.24 15.63 30.44
N ASP A 390 -6.72 16.87 30.66
CA ASP A 390 -6.11 17.77 31.64
C ASP A 390 -6.40 17.33 33.10
N ILE A 391 -7.49 16.60 33.33
CA ILE A 391 -7.96 16.20 34.68
C ILE A 391 -7.85 14.69 34.93
N VAL A 392 -8.01 13.87 33.89
CA VAL A 392 -8.14 12.41 33.98
C VAL A 392 -7.05 11.72 33.18
N THR A 393 -6.33 10.80 33.82
CA THR A 393 -5.42 9.86 33.16
C THR A 393 -6.02 8.46 33.24
N ILE A 394 -6.24 7.85 32.08
CA ILE A 394 -6.72 6.46 31.97
C ILE A 394 -5.57 5.60 31.45
N VAL A 395 -5.32 4.49 32.13
CA VAL A 395 -4.35 3.46 31.75
C VAL A 395 -5.10 2.15 31.59
N SER A 396 -4.94 1.49 30.45
CA SER A 396 -5.60 0.21 30.17
C SER A 396 -4.62 -0.80 29.56
N GLU A 397 -5.05 -2.06 29.39
CA GLU A 397 -4.28 -3.06 28.63
C GLU A 397 -3.93 -2.58 27.21
N ARG A 398 -4.78 -1.74 26.61
CA ARG A 398 -4.60 -1.20 25.25
C ARG A 398 -3.64 0.00 25.20
N SER A 399 -3.08 0.44 26.33
CA SER A 399 -2.15 1.56 26.35
C SER A 399 -0.94 1.28 25.47
N HIS A 400 -0.71 2.20 24.52
CA HIS A 400 0.27 2.05 23.45
C HIS A 400 1.57 2.76 23.79
N LEU A 401 2.69 2.09 23.55
CA LEU A 401 4.02 2.70 23.60
C LEU A 401 4.56 2.84 22.19
N PHE A 402 5.00 4.04 21.87
CA PHE A 402 5.46 4.40 20.53
C PHE A 402 6.85 3.82 20.31
N SER A 403 7.13 3.37 19.09
CA SER A 403 8.43 2.81 18.66
C SER A 403 9.50 3.90 18.52
N THR A 404 9.75 4.61 19.61
CA THR A 404 10.67 5.74 19.76
C THR A 404 11.60 5.52 20.96
N THR A 405 12.37 6.54 21.34
CA THR A 405 13.15 6.49 22.58
C THR A 405 12.26 6.50 23.83
N LEU A 406 12.81 6.06 24.96
CA LEU A 406 12.12 6.16 26.25
C LEU A 406 11.80 7.63 26.59
N ARG A 407 12.75 8.54 26.37
CA ARG A 407 12.55 9.98 26.54
C ARG A 407 11.37 10.50 25.74
N GLU A 408 11.28 10.15 24.46
CA GLU A 408 10.18 10.59 23.59
C GLU A 408 8.83 10.06 24.09
N ASN A 409 8.76 8.80 24.55
CA ASN A 409 7.53 8.26 25.14
C ASN A 409 7.08 9.00 26.41
N LEU A 410 8.03 9.40 27.27
CA LEU A 410 7.75 10.19 28.47
C LEU A 410 7.33 11.63 28.12
N LEU A 411 8.00 12.26 27.16
CA LEU A 411 7.67 13.60 26.67
C LEU A 411 6.33 13.65 25.93
N LEU A 412 5.92 12.56 25.29
CA LEU A 412 4.57 12.46 24.73
C LEU A 412 3.51 12.61 25.82
N ALA A 413 3.75 12.08 27.03
CA ALA A 413 2.82 12.21 28.14
C ALA A 413 2.89 13.58 28.84
N ALA A 414 4.09 14.15 28.94
CA ALA A 414 4.34 15.45 29.55
C ALA A 414 5.39 16.24 28.75
N PRO A 415 4.98 17.07 27.77
CA PRO A 415 5.90 17.73 26.84
C PRO A 415 6.89 18.70 27.50
N THR A 416 6.53 19.24 28.66
CA THR A 416 7.35 20.18 29.44
C THR A 416 8.15 19.50 30.55
N ALA A 417 8.15 18.16 30.62
CA ALA A 417 8.85 17.43 31.67
C ALA A 417 10.37 17.64 31.57
N THR A 418 10.96 18.02 32.70
CA THR A 418 12.41 18.11 32.84
C THR A 418 13.04 16.72 32.92
N THR A 419 14.32 16.61 32.57
CA THR A 419 15.07 15.36 32.71
C THR A 419 15.02 14.81 34.15
N THR A 420 15.03 15.68 35.16
CA THR A 420 14.90 15.27 36.57
C THR A 420 13.53 14.67 36.87
N ALA A 421 12.45 15.31 36.39
CA ALA A 421 11.10 14.77 36.56
C ALA A 421 10.94 13.40 35.89
N MET A 422 11.51 13.22 34.70
CA MET A 422 11.53 11.92 34.02
C MET A 422 12.24 10.85 34.88
N TRP A 423 13.42 11.13 35.42
CA TRP A 423 14.12 10.19 36.29
C TRP A 423 13.38 9.89 37.59
N ASP A 424 12.74 10.89 38.19
CA ASP A 424 11.96 10.69 39.42
C ASP A 424 10.73 9.82 39.16
N ALA A 425 10.07 9.97 38.00
CA ALA A 425 9.00 9.09 37.57
C ALA A 425 9.48 7.65 37.34
N LEU A 426 10.63 7.46 36.67
CA LEU A 426 11.25 6.14 36.47
C LEU A 426 11.64 5.48 37.80
N ARG A 427 12.12 6.27 38.77
CA ARG A 427 12.44 5.79 40.13
C ARG A 427 11.19 5.40 40.89
N ALA A 428 10.10 6.16 40.75
CA ALA A 428 8.82 5.84 41.37
C ALA A 428 8.30 4.46 40.94
N VAL A 429 8.53 4.08 39.67
CA VAL A 429 8.15 2.78 39.12
C VAL A 429 9.26 1.72 39.15
N ARG A 430 10.42 2.03 39.73
CA ARG A 430 11.56 1.12 39.96
C ARG A 430 12.25 0.59 38.69
N ILE A 431 12.26 1.38 37.61
CA ILE A 431 12.95 1.02 36.36
C ILE A 431 14.18 1.90 36.08
N ASP A 432 14.43 2.91 36.90
CA ASP A 432 15.59 3.79 36.81
C ASP A 432 16.92 3.04 36.77
N GLY A 433 17.08 1.98 37.57
CA GLY A 433 18.30 1.15 37.56
C GLY A 433 18.58 0.46 36.21
N VAL A 434 17.54 -0.04 35.53
CA VAL A 434 17.68 -0.68 34.20
C VAL A 434 18.07 0.37 33.15
N VAL A 435 17.42 1.53 33.20
CA VAL A 435 17.67 2.63 32.27
C VAL A 435 19.06 3.24 32.49
N TYR A 436 19.50 3.38 33.75
CA TYR A 436 20.82 3.93 34.09
C TYR A 436 21.98 3.00 33.70
N ALA A 437 21.72 1.69 33.64
CA ALA A 437 22.70 0.71 33.20
C ALA A 437 22.94 0.74 31.67
N ASP A 438 21.97 1.21 30.88
CA ASP A 438 22.13 1.36 29.44
C ASP A 438 22.94 2.62 29.09
N TYR A 439 23.83 2.51 28.10
CA TYR A 439 24.69 3.62 27.66
C TYR A 439 23.91 4.82 27.10
N ASP A 440 22.77 4.56 26.45
CA ASP A 440 21.92 5.60 25.88
C ASP A 440 20.97 6.22 26.93
N GLY A 441 20.86 5.63 28.13
CA GLY A 441 20.03 6.14 29.22
C GLY A 441 18.58 6.40 28.79
N LEU A 442 18.09 7.63 29.00
CA LEU A 442 16.75 8.04 28.57
C LEU A 442 16.58 8.00 27.03
N ASP A 443 17.65 8.12 26.27
CA ASP A 443 17.62 8.12 24.81
C ASP A 443 17.65 6.69 24.23
N MET A 444 17.61 5.66 25.08
CA MET A 444 17.53 4.28 24.64
C MET A 444 16.22 4.02 23.85
N PRO A 445 16.26 3.28 22.73
CA PRO A 445 15.07 2.83 22.02
C PRO A 445 14.19 1.94 22.90
N ILE A 446 12.87 2.14 22.86
CA ILE A 446 11.95 1.39 23.72
C ILE A 446 11.98 -0.13 23.44
N ASP A 447 12.14 -0.51 22.18
CA ASP A 447 12.24 -1.92 21.78
C ASP A 447 13.47 -2.59 22.40
N ARG A 448 14.56 -1.84 22.62
CA ARG A 448 15.75 -2.37 23.29
C ARG A 448 15.49 -2.60 24.77
N LEU A 449 14.77 -1.67 25.42
CA LEU A 449 14.39 -1.79 26.83
C LEU A 449 13.61 -3.09 27.06
N PHE A 450 12.61 -3.36 26.21
CA PHE A 450 11.73 -4.53 26.33
C PHE A 450 12.36 -5.86 25.94
N ASN A 451 13.43 -5.82 25.14
CA ASN A 451 14.18 -7.02 24.73
C ASN A 451 15.48 -7.18 25.51
N ASN A 452 15.68 -6.46 26.61
CA ASN A 452 16.90 -6.55 27.41
C ASN A 452 16.90 -7.85 28.24
N PRO A 453 17.78 -8.83 27.94
CA PRO A 453 17.83 -10.09 28.67
C PRO A 453 18.38 -9.95 30.10
N GLU A 454 19.04 -8.83 30.41
CA GLU A 454 19.59 -8.53 31.73
C GLU A 454 18.60 -7.82 32.66
N ALA A 455 17.41 -7.47 32.14
CA ALA A 455 16.37 -6.87 32.97
C ALA A 455 15.82 -7.91 33.97
N SER A 456 15.73 -7.52 35.25
CA SER A 456 15.12 -8.35 36.30
C SER A 456 13.59 -8.53 36.14
N TYR A 457 12.99 -7.84 35.17
CA TYR A 457 11.54 -7.79 34.93
C TYR A 457 11.19 -8.47 33.61
N ASN A 458 10.00 -9.05 33.52
CA ASN A 458 9.44 -9.49 32.24
C ASN A 458 9.16 -8.26 31.36
N SER A 459 9.18 -8.46 30.03
CA SER A 459 8.92 -7.43 29.02
C SER A 459 7.56 -6.73 29.25
N GLU A 460 6.52 -7.50 29.59
CA GLU A 460 5.18 -6.96 29.88
C GLU A 460 5.13 -6.13 31.18
N ASP A 461 5.84 -6.55 32.23
CA ASP A 461 5.95 -5.76 33.47
C ASP A 461 6.71 -4.45 33.21
N LEU A 462 7.79 -4.51 32.43
CA LEU A 462 8.57 -3.34 32.04
C LEU A 462 7.72 -2.36 31.22
N LYS A 463 6.90 -2.86 30.29
CA LYS A 463 5.93 -2.07 29.52
C LYS A 463 4.94 -1.36 30.46
N ARG A 464 4.33 -2.09 31.40
CA ARG A 464 3.39 -1.53 32.39
C ARG A 464 4.04 -0.46 33.26
N ARG A 465 5.28 -0.66 33.70
CA ARG A 465 6.02 0.33 34.49
C ARG A 465 6.32 1.60 33.70
N VAL A 466 6.68 1.50 32.42
CA VAL A 466 6.86 2.67 31.57
C VAL A 466 5.53 3.43 31.40
N ILE A 467 4.42 2.73 31.16
CA ILE A 467 3.09 3.35 31.09
C ILE A 467 2.74 4.04 32.42
N LEU A 468 3.04 3.40 33.56
CA LEU A 468 2.83 3.98 34.88
C LEU A 468 3.71 5.22 35.10
N ALA A 469 4.95 5.24 34.61
CA ALA A 469 5.81 6.43 34.67
C ALA A 469 5.21 7.59 33.85
N ARG A 470 4.66 7.31 32.66
CA ARG A 470 3.93 8.29 31.85
C ARG A 470 2.73 8.86 32.59
N ALA A 471 1.97 8.00 33.26
CA ALA A 471 0.84 8.42 34.08
C ALA A 471 1.30 9.35 35.22
N ILE A 472 2.33 8.97 35.98
CA ILE A 472 2.86 9.77 37.11
C ILE A 472 3.31 11.17 36.64
N LEU A 473 3.97 11.26 35.48
CA LEU A 473 4.43 12.53 34.92
C LEU A 473 3.29 13.50 34.58
N ARG A 474 2.08 12.99 34.35
CA ARG A 474 0.95 13.82 33.93
C ARG A 474 0.36 14.66 35.08
N HIS A 475 0.59 14.26 36.33
CA HIS A 475 0.10 14.97 37.53
C HIS A 475 -1.40 15.32 37.49
N THR A 476 -2.24 14.45 36.91
CA THR A 476 -3.70 14.63 36.88
C THR A 476 -4.34 14.43 38.25
N LYS A 477 -5.56 14.94 38.42
CA LYS A 477 -6.32 14.84 39.67
C LYS A 477 -7.03 13.50 39.82
N VAL A 478 -7.26 12.81 38.70
CA VAL A 478 -7.91 11.52 38.63
C VAL A 478 -7.05 10.56 37.80
N TYR A 479 -6.87 9.34 38.30
CA TYR A 479 -6.26 8.22 37.62
C TYR A 479 -7.20 7.02 37.62
N VAL A 480 -7.35 6.39 36.46
CA VAL A 480 -8.07 5.13 36.30
C VAL A 480 -7.13 4.10 35.71
N PHE A 481 -6.87 3.02 36.43
CA PHE A 481 -6.01 1.93 36.01
C PHE A 481 -6.85 0.67 35.78
N ASP A 482 -7.04 0.28 34.53
CA ASP A 482 -7.71 -0.96 34.16
C ASP A 482 -6.69 -2.07 33.86
N TYR A 483 -6.42 -2.89 34.87
CA TYR A 483 -5.59 -4.08 34.76
C TYR A 483 -6.42 -5.38 34.72
N SER A 484 -7.75 -5.29 34.59
CA SER A 484 -8.65 -6.44 34.75
C SER A 484 -8.42 -7.58 33.75
N GLN A 485 -7.91 -7.26 32.56
CA GLN A 485 -7.58 -8.23 31.50
C GLN A 485 -6.08 -8.54 31.39
N CYS A 486 -5.25 -7.88 32.20
CA CYS A 486 -3.81 -8.10 32.18
C CYS A 486 -3.44 -9.39 32.90
N ASP A 487 -2.51 -10.16 32.32
CA ASP A 487 -1.85 -11.26 33.01
C ASP A 487 -0.77 -10.69 33.96
N ILE A 488 -1.08 -10.64 35.26
CA ILE A 488 -0.25 -10.06 36.31
C ILE A 488 -0.11 -11.08 37.45
N SER A 489 1.14 -11.42 37.79
CA SER A 489 1.44 -12.29 38.93
C SER A 489 1.15 -11.60 40.27
N ASN A 490 0.92 -12.36 41.34
CA ASN A 490 0.65 -11.79 42.67
C ASN A 490 1.78 -10.85 43.14
N HIS A 491 3.04 -11.20 42.86
CA HIS A 491 4.18 -10.37 43.23
C HIS A 491 4.23 -9.05 42.44
N GLU A 492 3.94 -9.08 41.13
CA GLU A 492 3.85 -7.86 40.32
C GLU A 492 2.69 -6.97 40.79
N ALA A 493 1.52 -7.56 41.09
CA ALA A 493 0.37 -6.85 41.61
C ALA A 493 0.70 -6.14 42.94
N GLU A 494 1.38 -6.81 43.88
CA GLU A 494 1.84 -6.21 45.14
C GLU A 494 2.73 -4.99 44.91
N GLU A 495 3.66 -5.05 43.96
CA GLU A 495 4.54 -3.93 43.64
C GLU A 495 3.78 -2.77 42.97
N ILE A 496 2.86 -3.06 42.05
CA ILE A 496 2.02 -2.05 41.40
C ILE A 496 1.16 -1.35 42.46
N VAL A 497 0.47 -2.08 43.34
CA VAL A 497 -0.36 -1.51 44.41
C VAL A 497 0.46 -0.59 45.32
N LYS A 498 1.70 -0.95 45.66
CA LYS A 498 2.59 -0.07 46.45
C LYS A 498 2.86 1.26 45.75
N ILE A 499 3.00 1.27 44.42
CA ILE A 499 3.20 2.49 43.64
C ILE A 499 1.90 3.29 43.59
N LEU A 500 0.78 2.65 43.26
CA LEU A 500 -0.54 3.30 43.19
C LEU A 500 -0.95 3.95 44.51
N ARG A 501 -0.68 3.30 45.66
CA ARG A 501 -0.96 3.87 46.98
C ARG A 501 -0.15 5.14 47.28
N ARG A 502 1.01 5.33 46.66
CA ARG A 502 1.76 6.60 46.74
C ARG A 502 1.10 7.70 45.92
N ILE A 503 0.56 7.36 44.75
CA ILE A 503 -0.18 8.28 43.88
C ILE A 503 -1.49 8.71 44.56
N ALA A 504 -2.19 7.77 45.19
CA ALA A 504 -3.46 8.00 45.89
C ALA A 504 -3.40 9.06 47.00
N ARG A 505 -2.20 9.35 47.55
CA ARG A 505 -2.01 10.39 48.56
C ARG A 505 -2.28 11.81 48.08
N TYR A 506 -2.21 12.05 46.76
CA TYR A 506 -2.34 13.38 46.17
C TYR A 506 -3.30 13.43 44.97
N ALA A 507 -3.88 12.31 44.58
CA ALA A 507 -4.85 12.21 43.50
C ALA A 507 -5.88 11.11 43.77
N ASN A 508 -7.02 11.17 43.08
CA ASN A 508 -7.99 10.09 43.07
C ASN A 508 -7.45 8.93 42.22
N VAL A 509 -7.32 7.73 42.79
CA VAL A 509 -6.81 6.57 42.07
C VAL A 509 -7.82 5.43 42.13
N ILE A 510 -8.34 5.06 40.97
CA ILE A 510 -9.23 3.92 40.79
C ILE A 510 -8.47 2.82 40.07
N VAL A 511 -8.53 1.60 40.59
CA VAL A 511 -7.87 0.45 39.99
C VAL A 511 -8.82 -0.75 39.85
N LEU A 512 -8.77 -1.40 38.70
CA LEU A 512 -9.37 -2.70 38.43
C LEU A 512 -8.25 -3.73 38.39
N MET A 513 -7.99 -4.40 39.52
CA MET A 513 -6.95 -5.44 39.58
C MET A 513 -7.50 -6.83 39.23
N PRO A 514 -6.72 -7.68 38.55
CA PRO A 514 -7.14 -9.05 38.23
C PRO A 514 -7.18 -9.98 39.46
N ASN A 515 -6.46 -9.63 40.53
CA ASN A 515 -6.42 -10.36 41.80
C ASN A 515 -6.32 -9.38 42.98
N ASP A 516 -6.56 -9.90 44.20
CA ASP A 516 -6.55 -9.08 45.42
C ASP A 516 -5.14 -8.97 46.05
N ALA A 517 -4.08 -9.34 45.33
CA ALA A 517 -2.73 -9.37 45.88
C ALA A 517 -2.20 -7.95 46.18
N GLY A 518 -1.72 -7.75 47.42
CA GLY A 518 -1.16 -6.48 47.88
C GLY A 518 -2.18 -5.42 48.34
N ILE A 519 -3.47 -5.71 48.22
CA ILE A 519 -4.56 -4.88 48.71
C ILE A 519 -4.63 -5.01 50.23
N SER A 520 -4.63 -3.87 50.93
CA SER A 520 -4.67 -3.78 52.39
C SER A 520 -6.06 -3.40 52.89
N ALA A 521 -6.33 -3.60 54.18
CA ALA A 521 -7.56 -3.13 54.82
C ALA A 521 -7.71 -1.59 54.84
N THR A 522 -6.62 -0.86 54.58
CA THR A 522 -6.63 0.61 54.42
C THR A 522 -6.98 1.06 53.00
N ASP A 523 -7.11 0.13 52.05
CA ASP A 523 -7.56 0.45 50.70
C ASP A 523 -9.09 0.30 50.66
N GLU A 524 -9.78 1.32 50.18
CA GLU A 524 -11.24 1.33 50.14
C GLU A 524 -11.73 0.52 48.93
N ILE A 525 -12.56 -0.49 49.18
CA ILE A 525 -13.31 -1.11 48.10
C ILE A 525 -14.36 -0.10 47.68
N ALA A 526 -14.33 0.30 46.41
CA ALA A 526 -15.25 1.31 45.89
C ALA A 526 -16.69 0.94 46.27
N THR A 527 -17.39 1.88 46.88
CA THR A 527 -18.77 1.67 47.31
C THR A 527 -19.64 1.58 46.07
N VAL A 528 -20.17 0.38 45.82
CA VAL A 528 -21.02 0.13 44.67
C VAL A 528 -22.44 -0.11 45.13
N GLU A 529 -23.25 0.94 45.01
CA GLU A 529 -24.67 0.87 45.34
C GLU A 529 -25.44 0.39 44.11
N SER A 530 -26.16 -0.72 44.28
CA SER A 530 -27.10 -1.21 43.28
C SER A 530 -28.50 -0.78 43.67
N TYR A 531 -29.10 0.07 42.83
CA TYR A 531 -30.49 0.47 42.98
C TYR A 531 -31.34 -0.42 42.08
N ARG A 532 -32.29 -1.15 42.67
CA ARG A 532 -33.34 -1.84 41.93
C ARG A 532 -34.54 -0.90 41.87
N HIS A 533 -34.83 -0.34 40.70
CA HIS A 533 -36.06 0.41 40.52
C HIS A 533 -37.23 -0.58 40.44
N VAL A 534 -37.98 -0.72 41.53
CA VAL A 534 -39.30 -1.36 41.47
C VAL A 534 -40.20 -0.33 40.81
N ALA A 535 -40.60 -0.59 39.56
CA ALA A 535 -41.64 0.22 38.94
C ALA A 535 -42.85 0.20 39.88
N ASN A 536 -43.16 1.34 40.49
CA ASN A 536 -44.38 1.48 41.26
C ASN A 536 -45.54 1.17 40.32
N ASP A 537 -46.26 0.09 40.63
CA ASP A 537 -47.59 -0.15 40.14
C ASP A 537 -48.39 1.13 40.39
N SER A 538 -48.63 1.89 39.33
CA SER A 538 -49.76 2.79 39.31
C SER A 538 -50.99 1.90 39.31
N SER A 539 -51.41 1.56 40.53
CA SER A 539 -52.69 0.94 40.84
C SER A 539 -53.82 1.83 40.32
N LYS A 540 -54.13 1.68 39.03
CA LYS A 540 -55.35 2.12 38.34
C LYS A 540 -55.30 1.55 36.93
N ASN A 541 -55.73 0.28 36.82
CA ASN A 541 -56.43 -0.35 35.68
C ASN A 541 -56.25 -1.88 35.59
N ILE A 542 -55.94 -2.56 36.70
CA ILE A 542 -55.94 -4.05 36.75
C ILE A 542 -57.37 -4.63 36.88
N THR A 543 -58.43 -3.81 36.95
CA THR A 543 -59.81 -4.30 37.08
C THR A 543 -60.67 -4.21 35.80
N GLN A 544 -60.08 -3.94 34.62
CA GLN A 544 -60.84 -3.92 33.36
C GLN A 544 -60.23 -4.63 32.15
N LEU A 545 -59.00 -5.16 32.22
CA LEU A 545 -58.42 -5.97 31.13
C LEU A 545 -58.51 -7.50 31.34
N ASN A 546 -58.89 -7.95 32.55
CA ASN A 546 -59.02 -9.37 32.87
C ASN A 546 -60.42 -9.98 32.61
N GLN A 547 -61.34 -9.22 32.00
CA GLN A 547 -62.65 -9.73 31.56
C GLN A 547 -62.80 -9.89 30.04
N LEU A 548 -61.73 -9.65 29.25
CA LEU A 548 -61.75 -9.78 27.79
C LEU A 548 -60.86 -10.89 27.23
N ASN A 549 -60.01 -11.54 28.04
CA ASN A 549 -59.12 -12.61 27.57
C ASN A 549 -59.51 -14.03 28.00
N GLU A 550 -60.64 -14.21 28.67
CA GLU A 550 -61.17 -15.55 29.02
C GLU A 550 -61.96 -16.24 27.87
N SER A 551 -62.03 -15.64 26.68
CA SER A 551 -62.76 -16.24 25.53
C SER A 551 -61.88 -16.78 24.39
N GLN A 552 -60.54 -16.83 24.52
CA GLN A 552 -59.68 -17.45 23.49
C GLN A 552 -58.77 -18.60 23.97
N ASN A 553 -58.73 -18.92 25.26
CA ASN A 553 -57.99 -20.09 25.77
C ASN A 553 -58.83 -21.36 25.83
N SER A 554 -59.58 -21.63 24.75
CA SER A 554 -60.29 -22.90 24.56
C SER A 554 -60.06 -23.46 23.15
N GLN A 555 -58.80 -23.52 22.69
CA GLN A 555 -58.50 -24.35 21.51
C GLN A 555 -57.08 -24.89 21.33
N ASN A 556 -56.08 -24.51 22.13
CA ASN A 556 -54.71 -25.04 21.96
C ASN A 556 -54.22 -25.85 23.17
N SER A 557 -54.99 -26.87 23.52
CA SER A 557 -54.51 -28.00 24.34
C SER A 557 -54.81 -29.30 23.63
N ARG A 558 -54.02 -29.59 22.58
CA ARG A 558 -53.81 -30.93 22.03
C ARG A 558 -52.56 -30.91 21.15
N ASN A 559 -51.44 -31.22 21.79
CA ASN A 559 -50.28 -31.98 21.28
C ASN A 559 -48.99 -31.49 21.95
N SER A 560 -48.95 -31.67 23.27
CA SER A 560 -47.70 -31.90 24.00
C SER A 560 -47.77 -33.33 24.50
N GLN A 561 -47.31 -34.27 23.68
CA GLN A 561 -46.93 -35.62 24.08
C GLN A 561 -46.23 -36.27 22.89
N ASN A 562 -44.92 -36.07 22.79
CA ASN A 562 -43.98 -37.18 22.72
C ASN A 562 -42.61 -36.71 23.18
N VAL A 563 -42.14 -37.48 24.14
CA VAL A 563 -40.95 -37.35 24.97
C VAL A 563 -39.78 -38.01 24.24
N GLU A 564 -38.59 -37.44 24.45
CA GLU A 564 -37.26 -38.06 24.31
C GLU A 564 -36.98 -38.90 23.05
N GLN A 565 -36.18 -38.35 22.15
CA GLN A 565 -34.86 -38.89 21.81
C GLN A 565 -34.27 -38.16 20.59
N ALA A 566 -32.98 -37.84 20.73
CA ALA A 566 -31.98 -37.66 19.68
C ALA A 566 -31.97 -36.36 18.83
N GLN A 567 -30.73 -36.01 18.51
CA GLN A 567 -30.23 -35.03 17.54
C GLN A 567 -30.03 -33.57 17.96
N GLN A 568 -28.76 -33.30 18.28
CA GLN A 568 -28.00 -32.06 18.07
C GLN A 568 -28.48 -31.25 16.85
N ASP A 569 -28.79 -29.98 17.08
CA ASP A 569 -29.05 -28.99 16.04
C ASP A 569 -27.84 -28.03 15.92
N PRO A 570 -27.11 -28.00 14.79
CA PRO A 570 -25.77 -27.40 14.69
C PRO A 570 -25.73 -25.90 14.33
N ASN A 571 -26.85 -25.16 14.42
CA ASN A 571 -26.95 -23.84 13.77
C ASN A 571 -27.05 -22.61 14.68
N LYS A 572 -26.86 -22.73 16.01
CA LYS A 572 -26.84 -21.55 16.91
C LYS A 572 -25.49 -21.25 17.59
N ASN A 573 -24.49 -22.12 17.40
CA ASN A 573 -23.11 -21.92 17.91
C ASN A 573 -22.10 -21.40 16.87
N LYS A 574 -22.57 -20.97 15.69
CA LYS A 574 -21.68 -20.53 14.60
C LYS A 574 -21.26 -19.05 14.66
N HIS A 575 -21.86 -18.25 15.53
CA HIS A 575 -21.58 -16.81 15.63
C HIS A 575 -20.80 -16.37 16.87
N ILE A 576 -20.60 -17.26 17.85
CA ILE A 576 -19.87 -16.93 19.10
C ILE A 576 -18.54 -17.70 19.21
N SER A 577 -18.28 -18.66 18.29
CA SER A 577 -16.97 -19.31 18.13
C SER A 577 -16.13 -18.74 16.97
N SER A 578 -16.63 -17.71 16.27
CA SER A 578 -15.94 -17.07 15.13
C SER A 578 -15.21 -15.76 15.49
N ILE A 579 -15.18 -15.35 16.76
CA ILE A 579 -14.68 -14.02 17.17
C ILE A 579 -13.34 -14.11 17.92
N ALA A 580 -12.91 -15.30 18.36
CA ALA A 580 -11.56 -15.55 18.89
C ALA A 580 -10.57 -16.11 17.84
N SER A 581 -10.97 -16.24 16.58
CA SER A 581 -10.14 -16.78 15.49
C SER A 581 -9.87 -15.80 14.34
N ILE A 582 -10.17 -14.51 14.52
CA ILE A 582 -9.82 -13.42 13.58
C ILE A 582 -8.62 -12.62 14.12
N ALA A 583 -7.84 -13.19 15.04
CA ALA A 583 -6.45 -12.80 15.19
C ALA A 583 -5.70 -13.23 13.93
N TYR A 584 -5.05 -12.28 13.26
CA TYR A 584 -4.26 -12.43 12.04
C TYR A 584 -3.49 -13.76 11.99
N THR A 585 -4.13 -14.79 11.46
CA THR A 585 -3.44 -15.92 10.86
C THR A 585 -3.27 -15.51 9.41
N TYR A 586 -2.04 -15.12 9.05
CA TYR A 586 -1.54 -15.55 7.76
C TYR A 586 -1.67 -17.08 7.76
N GLU A 587 -2.82 -17.61 7.36
CA GLU A 587 -2.89 -18.96 6.83
C GLU A 587 -2.04 -18.90 5.55
N VAL A 588 -0.73 -19.09 5.74
CA VAL A 588 0.13 -19.66 4.73
C VAL A 588 -0.51 -21.00 4.44
N ARG A 589 -1.46 -21.01 3.50
CA ARG A 589 -2.06 -22.23 2.97
C ARG A 589 -0.85 -23.03 2.50
N THR A 590 -0.46 -24.03 3.29
CA THR A 590 0.74 -24.82 3.05
C THR A 590 0.43 -25.68 1.84
N ILE A 591 0.62 -25.10 0.66
CA ILE A 591 0.53 -25.79 -0.62
C ILE A 591 1.45 -27.00 -0.48
N SER A 592 0.87 -28.21 -0.63
CA SER A 592 1.60 -29.46 -0.47
C SER A 592 2.92 -29.41 -1.25
N LYS A 593 4.00 -29.99 -0.70
CA LYS A 593 5.31 -30.03 -1.37
C LYS A 593 5.20 -30.56 -2.81
N PHE A 594 4.25 -31.47 -3.05
CA PHE A 594 3.89 -31.99 -4.36
C PHE A 594 3.27 -30.95 -5.31
N LYS A 595 2.23 -30.21 -4.88
CA LYS A 595 1.68 -29.10 -5.68
C LYS A 595 2.76 -28.06 -5.97
N ARG A 596 3.59 -27.74 -4.98
CA ARG A 596 4.73 -26.80 -5.14
C ARG A 596 5.77 -27.28 -6.15
N ALA A 597 6.07 -28.58 -6.18
CA ALA A 597 6.98 -29.18 -7.15
C ALA A 597 6.39 -29.20 -8.57
N ILE A 598 5.11 -29.55 -8.72
CA ILE A 598 4.40 -29.49 -10.00
C ILE A 598 4.37 -28.06 -10.53
N PHE A 599 4.03 -27.07 -9.70
CA PHE A 599 4.03 -25.67 -10.11
C PHE A 599 5.44 -25.17 -10.48
N ALA A 600 6.48 -25.62 -9.79
CA ALA A 600 7.86 -25.30 -10.14
C ALA A 600 8.26 -25.91 -11.50
N PHE A 601 7.86 -27.17 -11.76
CA PHE A 601 8.10 -27.85 -13.03
C PHE A 601 7.34 -27.19 -14.18
N ILE A 602 6.05 -26.86 -13.99
CA ILE A 602 5.23 -26.13 -14.98
C ILE A 602 5.83 -24.75 -15.26
N SER A 603 6.31 -24.04 -14.23
CA SER A 603 6.95 -22.73 -14.39
C SER A 603 8.27 -22.83 -15.16
N MET A 604 9.12 -23.82 -14.83
CA MET A 604 10.38 -24.07 -15.54
C MET A 604 10.14 -24.47 -17.00
N PHE A 605 9.18 -25.37 -17.24
CA PHE A 605 8.78 -25.80 -18.57
C PHE A 605 8.19 -24.65 -19.40
N SER A 606 7.28 -23.85 -18.82
CA SER A 606 6.72 -22.65 -19.46
C SER A 606 7.80 -21.62 -19.80
N THR A 607 8.78 -21.43 -18.90
CA THR A 607 9.94 -20.56 -19.14
C THR A 607 10.81 -21.07 -20.29
N ALA A 608 11.08 -22.38 -20.35
CA ALA A 608 11.84 -23.01 -21.43
C ALA A 608 11.09 -22.94 -22.78
N LEU A 609 9.78 -23.16 -22.77
CA LEU A 609 8.94 -23.09 -23.97
C LEU A 609 8.84 -21.66 -24.52
N ASN A 610 8.75 -20.66 -23.63
CA ASN A 610 8.79 -19.24 -24.00
C ASN A 610 10.18 -18.84 -24.55
N LEU A 611 11.26 -19.37 -23.97
CA LEU A 611 12.63 -19.21 -24.45
C LEU A 611 12.80 -19.75 -25.88
N VAL A 612 12.42 -21.01 -26.11
CA VAL A 612 12.49 -21.64 -27.44
C VAL A 612 11.65 -20.85 -28.44
N SER A 613 10.42 -20.48 -28.07
CA SER A 613 9.53 -19.73 -28.96
C SER A 613 10.07 -18.32 -29.26
N ALA A 614 10.70 -17.64 -28.30
CA ALA A 614 11.32 -16.33 -28.50
C ALA A 614 12.47 -16.34 -29.52
N VAL A 615 13.20 -17.45 -29.61
CA VAL A 615 14.29 -17.66 -30.58
C VAL A 615 13.73 -18.14 -31.93
N CYS A 616 12.72 -19.01 -31.93
CA CYS A 616 12.15 -19.58 -33.15
C CYS A 616 11.33 -18.57 -33.97
N ILE A 617 10.66 -17.59 -33.35
CA ILE A 617 9.84 -16.61 -34.08
C ILE A 617 10.70 -15.78 -35.07
N PRO A 618 11.79 -15.11 -34.66
CA PRO A 618 12.67 -14.41 -35.60
C PRO A 618 13.22 -15.32 -36.69
N VAL A 619 13.69 -16.52 -36.32
CA VAL A 619 14.30 -17.49 -37.26
C VAL A 619 13.29 -17.99 -38.31
N ALA A 620 12.05 -18.26 -37.91
CA ALA A 620 10.99 -18.72 -38.80
C ALA A 620 10.48 -17.61 -39.74
N ILE A 621 10.44 -16.36 -39.28
CA ILE A 621 10.13 -15.21 -40.13
C ILE A 621 11.23 -15.04 -41.18
N VAL A 622 12.48 -15.15 -40.75
CA VAL A 622 13.66 -15.07 -41.61
C VAL A 622 13.58 -16.13 -42.70
N SER A 623 13.37 -17.41 -42.34
CA SER A 623 13.26 -18.50 -43.32
C SER A 623 12.07 -18.35 -44.26
N ALA A 624 10.94 -17.79 -43.81
CA ALA A 624 9.78 -17.49 -44.65
C ALA A 624 10.12 -16.46 -45.74
N MET A 625 10.83 -15.38 -45.38
CA MET A 625 11.23 -14.34 -46.34
C MET A 625 12.19 -14.87 -47.42
N PHE A 626 13.11 -15.79 -47.06
CA PHE A 626 13.99 -16.44 -48.03
C PHE A 626 13.25 -17.41 -48.96
N ALA A 627 12.25 -18.12 -48.46
CA ALA A 627 11.39 -18.95 -49.29
C ALA A 627 10.60 -18.11 -50.32
N VAL A 628 10.20 -16.88 -49.98
CA VAL A 628 9.57 -15.92 -50.90
C VAL A 628 10.56 -15.44 -51.98
N ALA A 629 11.82 -15.23 -51.61
CA ALA A 629 12.89 -14.85 -52.54
C ALA A 629 13.35 -16.00 -53.47
N GLY A 630 12.67 -17.16 -53.43
CA GLY A 630 12.93 -18.29 -54.32
C GLY A 630 14.12 -19.16 -53.92
N ARG A 631 14.69 -18.99 -52.71
CA ARG A 631 15.73 -19.87 -52.16
C ARG A 631 15.44 -20.22 -50.70
N PRO A 632 14.71 -21.32 -50.44
CA PRO A 632 14.34 -21.69 -49.09
C PRO A 632 15.58 -22.06 -48.27
N ILE A 633 15.78 -21.39 -47.14
CA ILE A 633 16.75 -21.81 -46.12
C ILE A 633 16.13 -23.01 -45.38
N PHE A 634 16.92 -24.06 -45.14
CA PHE A 634 16.49 -25.34 -44.54
C PHE A 634 15.50 -26.18 -45.38
N GLY A 635 15.23 -25.80 -46.63
CA GLY A 635 14.34 -26.56 -47.52
C GLY A 635 12.83 -26.40 -47.21
N PHE A 636 12.44 -25.50 -46.31
CA PHE A 636 11.04 -25.24 -45.98
C PHE A 636 10.37 -24.27 -46.97
N VAL A 637 9.12 -24.55 -47.30
CA VAL A 637 8.26 -23.66 -48.10
C VAL A 637 7.76 -22.50 -47.23
N MET A 638 7.50 -21.32 -47.82
CA MET A 638 7.01 -20.11 -47.11
C MET A 638 5.87 -20.43 -46.12
N GLN A 639 4.89 -21.23 -46.54
CA GLN A 639 3.74 -21.60 -45.72
C GLN A 639 4.14 -22.34 -44.44
N GLN A 640 5.14 -23.21 -44.51
CA GLN A 640 5.63 -23.98 -43.35
C GLN A 640 6.37 -23.08 -42.36
N CYS A 641 7.16 -22.13 -42.85
CA CYS A 641 7.87 -21.16 -42.01
C CYS A 641 6.89 -20.22 -41.27
N VAL A 642 5.85 -19.73 -41.98
CA VAL A 642 4.79 -18.92 -41.37
C VAL A 642 4.00 -19.72 -40.33
N LEU A 643 3.71 -21.00 -40.61
CA LEU A 643 3.02 -21.88 -39.66
C LEU A 643 3.84 -22.07 -38.37
N VAL A 644 5.16 -22.28 -38.48
CA VAL A 644 6.05 -22.39 -37.32
C VAL A 644 6.07 -21.08 -36.52
N ALA A 645 6.14 -19.93 -37.19
CA ALA A 645 6.10 -18.63 -36.52
C ALA A 645 4.78 -18.42 -35.76
N VAL A 646 3.63 -18.75 -36.37
CA VAL A 646 2.31 -18.66 -35.75
C VAL A 646 2.17 -19.64 -34.59
N ALA A 647 2.66 -20.88 -34.73
CA ALA A 647 2.67 -21.87 -33.66
C ALA A 647 3.51 -21.40 -32.46
N CYS A 648 4.72 -20.89 -32.69
CA CYS A 648 5.54 -20.33 -31.62
C CYS A 648 4.90 -19.10 -30.96
N MET A 649 4.16 -18.28 -31.71
CA MET A 649 3.39 -17.15 -31.14
C MET A 649 2.22 -17.63 -30.28
N ALA A 650 1.50 -18.66 -30.72
CA ALA A 650 0.44 -19.29 -29.93
C ALA A 650 1.00 -19.91 -28.63
N VAL A 651 2.18 -20.54 -28.71
CA VAL A 651 2.91 -21.03 -27.55
C VAL A 651 3.32 -19.90 -26.61
N ARG A 652 3.79 -18.75 -27.11
CA ARG A 652 4.07 -17.57 -26.26
C ARG A 652 2.81 -17.00 -25.62
N ALA A 653 1.69 -16.95 -26.34
CA ALA A 653 0.42 -16.52 -25.77
C ALA A 653 -0.02 -17.45 -24.63
N LEU A 654 0.05 -18.77 -24.86
CA LEU A 654 -0.33 -19.79 -23.87
C LEU A 654 0.58 -19.79 -22.64
N THR A 655 1.90 -19.72 -22.83
CA THR A 655 2.88 -19.65 -21.72
C THR A 655 2.72 -18.38 -20.89
N LEU A 656 2.33 -17.28 -21.50
CA LEU A 656 2.06 -16.04 -20.79
C LEU A 656 0.75 -16.10 -19.99
N VAL A 657 -0.33 -16.67 -20.54
CA VAL A 657 -1.59 -16.88 -19.81
C VAL A 657 -1.38 -17.80 -18.61
N THR A 658 -0.61 -18.89 -18.77
CA THR A 658 -0.27 -19.77 -17.65
C THR A 658 0.64 -19.09 -16.62
N THR A 659 1.54 -18.21 -17.06
CA THR A 659 2.36 -17.40 -16.16
C THR A 659 1.51 -16.40 -15.38
N PHE A 660 0.57 -15.69 -16.00
CA PHE A 660 -0.33 -14.77 -15.31
C PHE A 660 -1.25 -15.49 -14.32
N ALA A 661 -1.86 -16.61 -14.73
CA ALA A 661 -2.64 -17.45 -13.84
C ALA A 661 -1.82 -17.98 -12.66
N GLY A 662 -0.54 -18.35 -12.90
CA GLY A 662 0.39 -18.79 -11.86
C GLY A 662 0.89 -17.66 -10.94
N VAL A 663 1.08 -16.44 -11.46
CA VAL A 663 1.48 -15.26 -10.69
C VAL A 663 0.36 -14.80 -9.75
N ASP A 664 -0.90 -14.80 -10.22
CA ASP A 664 -2.03 -14.45 -9.36
C ASP A 664 -2.24 -15.47 -8.24
N MET A 665 -1.98 -16.77 -8.47
CA MET A 665 -1.97 -17.80 -7.42
C MET A 665 -0.79 -17.68 -6.43
N HIS A 666 0.26 -16.93 -6.75
CA HIS A 666 1.52 -16.91 -5.99
C HIS A 666 1.88 -15.51 -5.44
N HIS A 667 0.89 -14.75 -4.96
CA HIS A 667 1.05 -13.39 -4.40
C HIS A 667 2.22 -13.24 -3.40
N GLU A 668 2.66 -14.29 -2.72
CA GLU A 668 3.82 -14.23 -1.80
C GLU A 668 5.21 -14.37 -2.46
N ARG A 669 5.34 -14.70 -3.75
CA ARG A 669 6.65 -15.00 -4.38
C ARG A 669 6.87 -14.35 -5.75
N TRP A 670 6.36 -13.14 -5.95
CA TRP A 670 6.67 -12.28 -7.09
C TRP A 670 8.17 -12.22 -7.42
N HIS A 671 9.04 -12.22 -6.40
CA HIS A 671 10.49 -12.20 -6.58
C HIS A 671 11.05 -13.44 -7.29
N LYS A 672 10.51 -14.64 -7.04
CA LYS A 672 11.01 -15.89 -7.64
C LYS A 672 10.56 -16.06 -9.09
N ALA A 673 9.35 -15.61 -9.43
CA ALA A 673 8.86 -15.58 -10.81
C ALA A 673 9.70 -14.63 -11.68
N HIS A 674 10.02 -13.44 -11.18
CA HIS A 674 10.90 -12.49 -11.88
C HIS A 674 12.32 -13.03 -12.10
N ILE A 675 12.89 -13.76 -11.13
CA ILE A 675 14.20 -14.40 -11.29
C ILE A 675 14.17 -15.46 -12.40
N SER A 676 13.16 -16.35 -12.41
CA SER A 676 13.01 -17.36 -13.46
C SER A 676 12.89 -16.75 -14.86
N MET A 677 12.06 -15.71 -14.99
CA MET A 677 11.87 -15.01 -16.27
C MET A 677 13.14 -14.28 -16.75
N ASN A 678 13.89 -13.66 -15.84
CA ASN A 678 15.15 -13.00 -16.16
C ASN A 678 16.24 -14.01 -16.57
N VAL A 679 16.31 -15.16 -15.89
CA VAL A 679 17.22 -16.24 -16.25
C VAL A 679 16.88 -16.78 -17.64
N GLY A 680 15.60 -17.03 -17.92
CA GLY A 680 15.14 -17.45 -19.25
C GLY A 680 15.49 -16.47 -20.36
N MET A 681 15.35 -15.16 -20.12
CA MET A 681 15.73 -14.15 -21.12
C MET A 681 17.25 -14.08 -21.35
N ILE A 682 18.08 -14.27 -20.32
CA ILE A 682 19.54 -14.33 -20.46
C ILE A 682 19.96 -15.53 -21.31
N PHE A 683 19.35 -16.70 -21.09
CA PHE A 683 19.61 -17.89 -21.89
C PHE A 683 19.10 -17.78 -23.34
N ALA A 684 18.17 -16.86 -23.64
CA ALA A 684 17.69 -16.59 -25.01
C ALA A 684 18.70 -15.79 -25.84
N VAL A 685 19.45 -14.91 -25.20
CA VAL A 685 20.38 -14.01 -25.87
C VAL A 685 21.58 -14.77 -26.43
N VAL A 686 22.10 -15.77 -25.72
CA VAL A 686 23.32 -16.51 -26.13
C VAL A 686 23.17 -17.23 -27.48
N PRO A 687 22.12 -18.03 -27.74
CA PRO A 687 21.91 -18.65 -29.05
C PRO A 687 21.71 -17.61 -30.17
N LEU A 688 21.00 -16.51 -29.88
CA LEU A 688 20.76 -15.43 -30.84
C LEU A 688 22.08 -14.75 -31.27
N MET A 689 23.05 -14.68 -30.36
CA MET A 689 24.40 -14.17 -30.64
C MET A 689 25.22 -15.07 -31.55
N VAL A 690 25.12 -16.38 -31.36
CA VAL A 690 25.79 -17.36 -32.23
C VAL A 690 25.20 -17.29 -33.64
N VAL A 691 23.88 -17.19 -33.75
CA VAL A 691 23.19 -17.03 -35.05
C VAL A 691 23.57 -15.71 -35.71
N LEU A 692 23.64 -14.61 -34.95
CA LEU A 692 24.06 -13.31 -35.47
C LEU A 692 25.49 -13.33 -36.01
N TYR A 693 26.42 -13.99 -35.29
CA TYR A 693 27.81 -14.17 -35.73
C TYR A 693 27.92 -14.96 -37.04
N TYR A 694 27.03 -15.95 -37.26
CA TYR A 694 26.99 -16.69 -38.52
C TYR A 694 26.58 -15.81 -39.71
N PHE A 695 25.71 -14.83 -39.50
CA PHE A 695 25.24 -13.94 -40.57
C PHE A 695 26.20 -12.79 -40.87
N ASP A 696 26.68 -12.10 -39.83
CA ASP A 696 27.56 -10.95 -39.96
C ASP A 696 28.42 -10.80 -38.69
N ALA A 697 29.73 -10.97 -38.85
CA ALA A 697 30.68 -10.89 -37.73
C ALA A 697 30.78 -9.46 -37.16
N ASP A 698 30.79 -8.43 -38.01
CA ASP A 698 30.93 -7.04 -37.59
C ASP A 698 29.71 -6.61 -36.77
N LEU A 699 28.52 -6.99 -37.23
CA LEU A 699 27.28 -6.69 -36.53
C LEU A 699 27.16 -7.45 -35.20
N SER A 700 27.67 -8.68 -35.15
CA SER A 700 27.76 -9.46 -33.93
C SER A 700 28.64 -8.78 -32.88
N TYR A 701 29.81 -8.23 -33.26
CA TYR A 701 30.66 -7.48 -32.32
C TYR A 701 29.95 -6.24 -31.73
N VAL A 702 29.21 -5.48 -32.55
CA VAL A 702 28.39 -4.33 -32.09
C VAL A 702 27.32 -4.79 -31.09
N ALA A 703 26.63 -5.89 -31.39
CA ALA A 703 25.65 -6.52 -30.52
C ALA A 703 26.27 -6.98 -29.18
N ILE A 704 27.44 -7.66 -29.20
CA ILE A 704 28.13 -8.14 -28.00
C ILE A 704 28.46 -6.95 -27.11
N ALA A 705 29.14 -5.94 -27.66
CA ALA A 705 29.58 -4.78 -26.91
C ALA A 705 28.40 -4.05 -26.26
N SER A 706 27.31 -3.86 -27.01
CA SER A 706 26.11 -3.17 -26.53
C SER A 706 25.39 -3.95 -25.43
N CYS A 707 25.24 -5.27 -25.59
CA CYS A 707 24.63 -6.13 -24.57
C CYS A 707 25.45 -6.20 -23.29
N VAL A 708 26.78 -6.32 -23.38
CA VAL A 708 27.66 -6.31 -22.21
C VAL A 708 27.55 -4.97 -21.47
N PHE A 709 27.51 -3.87 -22.21
CA PHE A 709 27.38 -2.54 -21.63
C PHE A 709 26.03 -2.37 -20.90
N ILE A 710 24.93 -2.75 -21.55
CA ILE A 710 23.58 -2.61 -20.99
C ILE A 710 23.35 -3.58 -19.81
N MET A 711 23.82 -4.84 -19.89
CA MET A 711 23.56 -5.84 -18.85
C MET A 711 24.47 -5.73 -17.63
N PHE A 712 25.75 -5.43 -17.81
CA PHE A 712 26.73 -5.52 -16.73
C PHE A 712 27.23 -4.16 -16.27
N ILE A 713 27.59 -3.27 -17.20
CA ILE A 713 28.25 -2.01 -16.87
C ILE A 713 27.26 -1.03 -16.24
N ILE A 714 26.15 -0.73 -16.93
CA ILE A 714 25.17 0.26 -16.43
C ILE A 714 24.55 -0.16 -15.08
N PRO A 715 24.08 -1.41 -14.88
CA PRO A 715 23.47 -1.79 -13.61
C PRO A 715 24.48 -1.81 -12.46
N ARG A 716 25.73 -2.22 -12.70
CA ARG A 716 26.80 -2.18 -11.69
C ARG A 716 27.19 -0.74 -11.35
N TYR A 717 27.26 0.13 -12.34
CA TYR A 717 27.48 1.56 -12.15
C TYR A 717 26.34 2.21 -11.34
N LEU A 718 25.08 1.89 -11.66
CA LEU A 718 23.90 2.34 -10.94
C LEU A 718 23.99 1.90 -9.47
N LEU A 719 24.26 0.61 -9.23
CA LEU A 719 24.43 0.06 -7.89
C LEU A 719 25.48 0.82 -7.09
N ILE A 720 26.69 1.01 -7.62
CA ILE A 720 27.77 1.68 -6.88
C ILE A 720 27.39 3.14 -6.56
N ARG A 721 26.82 3.88 -7.52
CA ARG A 721 26.55 5.30 -7.38
C ARG A 721 25.29 5.63 -6.58
N SER A 722 24.26 4.78 -6.63
CA SER A 722 22.98 5.03 -5.99
C SER A 722 22.75 4.23 -4.72
N LYS A 723 23.56 3.22 -4.38
CA LYS A 723 23.33 2.35 -3.19
C LYS A 723 23.20 3.14 -1.90
N HIS A 724 24.07 4.11 -1.64
CA HIS A 724 23.99 4.89 -0.40
C HIS A 724 22.70 5.70 -0.32
N ILE A 725 22.31 6.39 -1.39
CA ILE A 725 21.08 7.20 -1.45
C ILE A 725 19.84 6.30 -1.42
N ALA A 726 19.84 5.18 -2.14
CA ALA A 726 18.73 4.23 -2.16
C ALA A 726 18.51 3.60 -0.78
N ASN A 727 19.59 3.19 -0.10
CA ASN A 727 19.50 2.68 1.27
C ASN A 727 19.00 3.76 2.23
N LYS A 728 19.49 4.99 2.11
CA LYS A 728 19.04 6.12 2.93
C LYS A 728 17.56 6.43 2.73
N VAL A 729 17.10 6.57 1.49
CA VAL A 729 15.67 6.77 1.15
C VAL A 729 14.81 5.65 1.71
N ARG A 730 15.26 4.39 1.62
CA ARG A 730 14.52 3.24 2.12
C ARG A 730 14.38 3.27 3.64
N ILE A 731 15.46 3.56 4.37
CA ILE A 731 15.43 3.64 5.83
C ILE A 731 14.49 4.78 6.26
N GLU A 732 14.67 5.99 5.73
CA GLU A 732 13.83 7.14 6.07
C GLU A 732 12.37 6.94 5.65
N GLN A 733 12.11 6.24 4.54
CA GLN A 733 10.73 5.92 4.14
C GLN A 733 10.09 4.91 5.09
N HIS A 734 10.83 3.87 5.49
CA HIS A 734 10.33 2.88 6.44
C HIS A 734 10.08 3.51 7.83
N GLU A 735 10.94 4.44 8.25
CA GLU A 735 10.76 5.24 9.46
C GLU A 735 9.43 6.02 9.43
N VAL A 736 9.11 6.69 8.31
CA VAL A 736 7.82 7.37 8.13
C VAL A 736 6.64 6.39 8.11
N GLU A 737 6.78 5.24 7.45
CA GLU A 737 5.72 4.23 7.40
C GLU A 737 5.44 3.66 8.79
N ASN A 738 6.50 3.39 9.57
CA ASN A 738 6.39 2.96 10.96
C ASN A 738 5.75 4.06 11.81
N GLU A 739 6.17 5.32 11.69
CA GLU A 739 5.58 6.45 12.40
C GLU A 739 4.07 6.59 12.13
N VAL A 740 3.63 6.45 10.88
CA VAL A 740 2.19 6.43 10.54
C VAL A 740 1.48 5.25 11.21
N SER A 741 2.03 4.04 11.08
CA SER A 741 1.44 2.84 11.67
C SER A 741 1.38 2.91 13.20
N ASP A 742 2.37 3.55 13.80
CA ASP A 742 2.50 3.72 15.25
C ASP A 742 1.43 4.71 15.77
N ILE A 743 1.15 5.78 15.01
CA ILE A 743 0.04 6.71 15.32
C ILE A 743 -1.32 6.04 15.08
N GLU A 744 -1.47 5.23 14.03
CA GLU A 744 -2.70 4.46 13.77
C GLU A 744 -3.04 3.51 14.94
N LEU A 745 -2.04 2.79 15.45
CA LEU A 745 -2.20 1.87 16.57
C LEU A 745 -2.39 2.59 17.91
N GLY A 746 -1.66 3.70 18.11
CA GLY A 746 -1.64 4.47 19.34
C GLY A 746 -2.62 5.64 19.38
N ILE A 747 -3.64 5.68 18.53
CA ILE A 747 -4.49 6.87 18.33
C ILE A 747 -5.17 7.33 19.63
N ASP A 748 -5.64 6.38 20.45
CA ASP A 748 -6.26 6.66 21.76
C ASP A 748 -5.26 7.29 22.71
N GLU A 749 -4.03 6.79 22.72
CA GLU A 749 -2.95 7.29 23.55
C GLU A 749 -2.52 8.72 23.12
N VAL A 750 -2.46 8.97 21.80
CA VAL A 750 -2.13 10.30 21.25
C VAL A 750 -3.18 11.34 21.66
N LEU A 751 -4.46 10.97 21.61
CA LEU A 751 -5.57 11.81 22.05
C LEU A 751 -5.56 12.03 23.56
N ALA A 752 -5.35 10.97 24.33
CA ALA A 752 -5.27 11.02 25.78
C ALA A 752 -4.15 11.94 26.28
N PHE A 753 -3.07 12.14 25.51
CA PHE A 753 -2.01 13.10 25.86
C PHE A 753 -2.08 14.44 25.13
N ARG A 754 -3.15 14.68 24.36
CA ARG A 754 -3.33 15.94 23.62
C ARG A 754 -2.16 16.23 22.67
N GLN A 755 -1.55 15.19 22.10
CA GLN A 755 -0.38 15.28 21.20
C GLN A 755 -0.70 15.03 19.71
N GLY A 756 -1.98 15.00 19.32
CA GLY A 756 -2.40 14.74 17.93
C GLY A 756 -1.67 15.58 16.89
N GLU A 757 -1.69 16.92 17.06
CA GLU A 757 -1.00 17.84 16.17
C GLU A 757 0.52 17.66 16.18
N HIS A 758 1.12 17.41 17.34
CA HIS A 758 2.56 17.21 17.45
C HIS A 758 3.01 15.99 16.64
N CYS A 759 2.32 14.85 16.81
CA CYS A 759 2.60 13.60 16.10
C CYS A 759 2.44 13.78 14.59
N VAL A 760 1.37 14.42 14.13
CA VAL A 760 1.15 14.65 12.69
C VAL A 760 2.22 15.59 12.11
N ASN A 761 2.57 16.67 12.80
CA ASN A 761 3.60 17.62 12.35
C ASN A 761 5.01 17.00 12.31
N ARG A 762 5.34 16.13 13.28
CA ARG A 762 6.57 15.35 13.28
C ARG A 762 6.65 14.45 12.04
N MET A 763 5.59 13.70 11.78
CA MET A 763 5.46 12.88 10.57
C MET A 763 5.58 13.72 9.29
N VAL A 764 4.92 14.88 9.19
CA VAL A 764 5.02 15.77 8.00
C VAL A 764 6.47 16.21 7.77
N THR A 765 7.21 16.51 8.84
CA THR A 765 8.63 16.89 8.77
C THR A 765 9.49 15.73 8.25
N SER A 766 9.30 14.53 8.80
CA SER A 766 9.94 13.29 8.34
C SER A 766 9.64 13.01 6.86
N MET A 767 8.39 13.19 6.45
CA MET A 767 7.97 13.04 5.06
C MET A 767 8.62 14.04 4.12
N HIS A 768 8.84 15.29 4.55
CA HIS A 768 9.52 16.30 3.73
C HIS A 768 10.98 15.90 3.45
N LYS A 769 11.67 15.35 4.46
CA LYS A 769 13.03 14.80 4.32
C LYS A 769 13.06 13.65 3.32
N VAL A 770 12.14 12.68 3.44
CA VAL A 770 12.00 11.55 2.52
C VAL A 770 11.71 12.01 1.09
N SER A 771 10.81 12.99 0.93
CA SER A 771 10.43 13.57 -0.36
C SER A 771 11.66 14.09 -1.12
N GLN A 772 12.50 14.88 -0.44
CA GLN A 772 13.71 15.44 -1.05
C GLN A 772 14.70 14.35 -1.47
N GLN A 773 14.90 13.32 -0.65
CA GLN A 773 15.82 12.22 -0.99
C GLN A 773 15.27 11.35 -2.14
N ARG A 774 13.96 11.05 -2.13
CA ARG A 774 13.29 10.35 -3.24
C ARG A 774 13.45 11.10 -4.55
N MET A 775 13.31 12.42 -4.55
CA MET A 775 13.51 13.24 -5.76
C MET A 775 14.95 13.12 -6.29
N ARG A 776 15.96 13.15 -5.40
CA ARG A 776 17.38 12.97 -5.78
C ARG A 776 17.63 11.58 -6.37
N LEU A 777 17.03 10.54 -5.77
CA LEU A 777 17.12 9.17 -6.28
C LEU A 777 16.43 9.04 -7.64
N ALA A 778 15.25 9.63 -7.80
CA ALA A 778 14.48 9.59 -9.05
C ALA A 778 15.22 10.27 -10.20
N ARG A 779 15.87 11.42 -9.99
CA ARG A 779 16.73 12.05 -11.01
C ARG A 779 17.87 11.13 -11.42
N LYS A 780 18.58 10.52 -10.47
CA LYS A 780 19.68 9.60 -10.78
C LYS A 780 19.20 8.34 -11.50
N SER A 781 18.16 7.70 -10.99
CA SER A 781 17.59 6.47 -11.56
C SER A 781 16.93 6.70 -12.92
N GLY A 782 16.19 7.79 -13.07
CA GLY A 782 15.60 8.24 -14.33
C GLY A 782 16.67 8.52 -15.37
N GLY A 783 17.76 9.22 -14.99
CA GLY A 783 18.91 9.46 -15.87
C GLY A 783 19.58 8.18 -16.35
N MET A 784 19.74 7.19 -15.48
CA MET A 784 20.29 5.88 -15.87
C MET A 784 19.35 5.10 -16.78
N SER A 785 18.05 5.09 -16.49
CA SER A 785 17.06 4.41 -17.32
C SER A 785 16.95 5.04 -18.72
N ALA A 786 17.02 6.38 -18.79
CA ALA A 786 17.11 7.11 -20.05
C ALA A 786 18.41 6.80 -20.80
N LEU A 787 19.53 6.63 -20.09
CA LEU A 787 20.83 6.28 -20.68
C LEU A 787 20.80 4.87 -21.29
N VAL A 788 20.20 3.89 -20.61
CA VAL A 788 20.00 2.53 -21.16
C VAL A 788 19.24 2.60 -22.50
N LEU A 789 18.14 3.36 -22.55
CA LEU A 789 17.34 3.55 -23.76
C LEU A 789 18.12 4.30 -24.86
N ALA A 790 18.92 5.29 -24.50
CA ALA A 790 19.74 6.02 -25.47
C ALA A 790 20.81 5.10 -26.07
N ILE A 791 21.51 4.30 -25.25
CA ILE A 791 22.54 3.37 -25.73
C ILE A 791 21.95 2.27 -26.60
N SER A 792 20.75 1.78 -26.30
CA SER A 792 20.09 0.82 -27.18
C SER A 792 19.80 1.42 -28.57
N LEU A 793 19.35 2.68 -28.63
CA LEU A 793 19.10 3.36 -29.90
C LEU A 793 20.41 3.70 -30.65
N ILE A 794 21.47 4.07 -29.93
CA ILE A 794 22.81 4.27 -30.50
C ILE A 794 23.30 2.97 -31.13
N SER A 795 23.18 1.85 -30.41
CA SER A 795 23.59 0.53 -30.92
C SER A 795 22.86 0.16 -32.20
N ILE A 796 21.52 0.34 -32.24
CA ILE A 796 20.73 0.10 -33.46
C ILE A 796 21.11 1.06 -34.59
N SER A 797 21.44 2.32 -34.28
CA SER A 797 21.89 3.32 -35.27
C SER A 797 23.25 2.96 -35.87
N VAL A 798 24.21 2.58 -35.03
CA VAL A 798 25.56 2.15 -35.44
C VAL A 798 25.45 0.89 -36.30
N ALA A 799 24.63 -0.07 -35.89
CA ALA A 799 24.35 -1.26 -36.66
C ALA A 799 23.83 -0.91 -38.06
N ALA A 800 22.87 0.03 -38.16
CA ALA A 800 22.34 0.47 -39.45
C ALA A 800 23.39 1.19 -40.30
N LEU A 801 24.29 1.94 -39.67
CA LEU A 801 25.38 2.64 -40.33
C LEU A 801 26.43 1.66 -40.87
N VAL A 802 26.79 0.63 -40.09
CA VAL A 802 27.70 -0.45 -40.52
C VAL A 802 27.13 -1.13 -41.77
N VAL A 803 25.86 -1.54 -41.74
CA VAL A 803 25.21 -2.17 -42.89
C VAL A 803 25.14 -1.23 -44.10
N SER A 804 24.87 0.06 -43.88
CA SER A 804 24.88 1.05 -44.97
C SER A 804 26.28 1.23 -45.57
N HIS A 805 27.33 1.16 -44.77
CA HIS A 805 28.71 1.37 -45.22
C HIS A 805 29.32 0.13 -45.87
N THR A 806 29.08 -1.07 -45.34
CA THR A 806 29.61 -2.33 -45.90
C THR A 806 29.04 -2.64 -47.29
N ILE A 807 27.85 -2.11 -47.61
CA ILE A 807 27.17 -2.34 -48.89
C ILE A 807 27.45 -1.21 -49.92
N HIS A 808 27.98 -0.06 -49.50
CA HIS A 808 28.45 1.02 -50.37
C HIS A 808 29.98 0.97 -50.47
N PRO A 809 30.58 0.25 -51.44
CA PRO A 809 30.32 0.37 -52.88
C PRO A 809 29.67 -0.89 -53.45
N VAL A 810 28.86 -0.77 -54.51
CA VAL A 810 28.34 -1.91 -55.27
C VAL A 810 29.33 -2.19 -56.42
N PRO A 811 30.39 -3.01 -56.27
CA PRO A 811 30.98 -3.64 -57.44
C PRO A 811 29.94 -4.59 -58.02
N ALA A 812 29.82 -4.62 -59.34
CA ALA A 812 28.83 -5.38 -60.11
C ALA A 812 28.82 -6.91 -59.87
N ASN A 813 29.66 -7.43 -58.96
CA ASN A 813 29.89 -8.84 -58.69
C ASN A 813 29.44 -9.31 -57.29
N ILE A 814 28.83 -8.49 -56.43
CA ILE A 814 28.33 -8.98 -55.13
C ILE A 814 26.98 -9.68 -55.32
N PRO A 815 26.82 -10.95 -54.90
CA PRO A 815 25.55 -11.65 -54.98
C PRO A 815 24.46 -10.93 -54.16
N ALA A 816 23.24 -10.85 -54.71
CA ALA A 816 22.04 -10.30 -54.04
C ALA A 816 21.74 -10.92 -52.64
N TRP A 817 22.40 -12.03 -52.30
CA TRP A 817 22.32 -12.70 -51.00
C TRP A 817 22.98 -11.89 -49.87
N SER A 818 24.00 -11.08 -50.15
CA SER A 818 24.72 -10.30 -49.13
C SER A 818 23.85 -9.23 -48.47
N THR A 819 23.00 -8.54 -49.24
CA THR A 819 22.08 -7.52 -48.71
C THR A 819 20.98 -8.13 -47.84
N VAL A 820 20.49 -9.32 -48.20
CA VAL A 820 19.49 -10.04 -47.41
C VAL A 820 20.08 -10.50 -46.07
N TYR A 821 21.32 -11.02 -46.06
CA TYR A 821 21.99 -11.41 -44.82
C TYR A 821 22.22 -10.23 -43.88
N ALA A 822 22.65 -9.07 -44.39
CA ALA A 822 22.87 -7.87 -43.58
C ALA A 822 21.58 -7.32 -42.96
N VAL A 823 20.48 -7.28 -43.72
CA VAL A 823 19.15 -6.85 -43.21
C VAL A 823 18.64 -7.80 -42.12
N MET A 824 18.91 -9.09 -42.25
CA MET A 824 18.50 -10.08 -41.24
C MET A 824 19.35 -10.01 -39.97
N ALA A 825 20.66 -9.83 -40.12
CA ALA A 825 21.55 -9.58 -39.00
C ALA A 825 21.06 -8.35 -38.20
N MET A 826 20.63 -7.29 -38.89
CA MET A 826 20.03 -6.10 -38.26
C MET A 826 18.77 -6.39 -37.46
N VAL A 827 17.83 -7.15 -38.03
CA VAL A 827 16.58 -7.52 -37.34
C VAL A 827 16.88 -8.35 -36.09
N LEU A 828 17.79 -9.32 -36.17
CA LEU A 828 18.20 -10.14 -35.03
C LEU A 828 18.87 -9.30 -33.93
N LEU A 829 19.74 -8.35 -34.32
CA LEU A 829 20.38 -7.40 -33.39
C LEU A 829 19.33 -6.54 -32.66
N VAL A 830 18.36 -5.97 -33.37
CA VAL A 830 17.29 -5.15 -32.77
C VAL A 830 16.48 -5.95 -31.75
N ILE A 831 16.09 -7.18 -32.12
CA ILE A 831 15.32 -8.07 -31.24
C ILE A 831 16.11 -8.41 -29.98
N MET A 832 17.40 -8.71 -30.12
CA MET A 832 18.27 -9.00 -29.00
C MET A 832 18.41 -7.82 -28.04
N ILE A 833 18.71 -6.63 -28.56
CA ILE A 833 18.88 -5.42 -27.76
C ILE A 833 17.59 -5.10 -27.01
N GLN A 834 16.43 -5.21 -27.67
CA GLN A 834 15.15 -4.95 -27.03
C GLN A 834 14.87 -5.93 -25.87
N GLN A 835 15.20 -7.21 -26.02
CA GLN A 835 15.07 -8.20 -24.94
C GLN A 835 15.96 -7.83 -23.75
N VAL A 836 17.21 -7.44 -24.00
CA VAL A 836 18.16 -7.03 -22.96
C VAL A 836 17.71 -5.77 -22.23
N VAL A 837 17.23 -4.76 -22.97
CA VAL A 837 16.69 -3.51 -22.41
C VAL A 837 15.48 -3.79 -21.52
N ASP A 838 14.54 -4.62 -21.98
CA ASP A 838 13.35 -4.97 -21.20
C ASP A 838 13.72 -5.67 -19.88
N VAL A 839 14.71 -6.58 -19.89
CA VAL A 839 15.24 -7.23 -18.67
C VAL A 839 15.82 -6.18 -17.72
N VAL A 840 16.70 -5.32 -18.23
CA VAL A 840 17.44 -4.36 -17.41
C VAL A 840 16.51 -3.31 -16.81
N LEU A 841 15.58 -2.74 -17.61
CA LEU A 841 14.60 -1.78 -17.12
C LEU A 841 13.65 -2.38 -16.07
N GLN A 842 13.28 -3.65 -16.20
CA GLN A 842 12.52 -4.35 -15.15
C GLN A 842 13.35 -4.60 -13.88
N ARG A 843 14.67 -4.76 -14.04
CA ARG A 843 15.59 -5.03 -12.93
C ARG A 843 15.93 -3.76 -12.14
N ILE A 844 16.01 -2.59 -12.77
CA ILE A 844 16.37 -1.32 -12.10
C ILE A 844 15.52 -1.04 -10.85
N PRO A 845 14.17 -1.09 -10.89
CA PRO A 845 13.34 -0.92 -9.70
C PRO A 845 13.62 -1.98 -8.62
N SER A 846 13.82 -3.24 -9.03
CA SER A 846 14.09 -4.35 -8.10
C SER A 846 15.48 -4.27 -7.44
N VAL A 847 16.46 -3.71 -8.13
CA VAL A 847 17.84 -3.54 -7.66
C VAL A 847 17.97 -2.34 -6.73
N MET A 848 17.15 -1.31 -6.94
CA MET A 848 16.97 -0.22 -5.97
C MET A 848 16.17 -0.66 -4.74
N ARG A 849 15.34 -1.71 -4.87
CA ARG A 849 14.67 -2.40 -3.77
C ARG A 849 15.64 -3.40 -3.15
N VAL A 850 16.71 -2.91 -2.52
CA VAL A 850 17.63 -3.79 -1.76
C VAL A 850 16.79 -4.50 -0.69
N LYS A 851 16.84 -5.84 -0.70
CA LYS A 851 16.18 -6.74 0.24
C LYS A 851 16.20 -6.16 1.67
N SER A 852 15.06 -6.18 2.36
CA SER A 852 15.13 -6.33 3.82
C SER A 852 15.89 -7.64 4.03
N SER A 853 17.02 -7.57 4.73
CA SER A 853 17.40 -8.74 5.51
C SER A 853 16.30 -8.82 6.57
N ASN A 854 15.36 -9.74 6.38
CA ASN A 854 14.69 -10.31 7.54
C ASN A 854 15.75 -10.91 8.46
#